data_AF-D4D0T1-F1
#
_entry.id   AF-D4D0T1-F1
#
_cell.length_a   1.000
_cell.length_b   1.000
_cell.length_c   1.000
_cell.angle_alpha   90.00
_cell.angle_beta   90.00
_cell.angle_gamma   90.00
#
_symmetry.space_group_name_H-M   'P 1'
#
loop_
_entity.id
_entity.type
_entity.pdbx_description
1 polymer ?
#
loop_
_entity_poly.entity_id
_entity_poly.type
_entity_poly.pdbx_seq_one_letter_code
_entity_poly.pdbx_strand_id
1 'polypeptide(L)'
;MASKVTFTLNSGYKIPAVGLGTWQSKPHEVEKAVEVALKAGYRHIDGAFAYKNETEVGLGLKNSGVPRGEVFLTSKLWNTHHRPEFVEAACDKTLRDLGVDYLDLYLMHWPVAFVPGEAAFPKDTETGQLLLDNKVTIKDTWRAMESLVKKGKSNKDESAEIPPAVNQVEAHPYFQQDDLKKYLCEKNILLEAYSPLGNNLHNMPRAMDDEKIQKIAEAHGVSSARVLIAWHVQRGTVVLPKSVTPERIIDNFKDFELSQSAMEEINALDRNARASQPLFWGVDIFGEKGEEYVKEIAKKRGLEYIASLKYNEAKRLSERHLHFNLHVLLNIIAKSVARPEDDITEFSKIGEGGSYRVFEAKFEDGLAVIARLPYPCTIPPTYGIASEVATIEYLRLQGIPIPKVLDWSSSPAINPLGAEYVIMEKARGKELEATWYSMNFDERKSAMEKIVAIESLLFNLKLPSFGSLYFTDSLQHGTDVVVLPDNNTFCVGPSTEFLWWYHKRGELKTNKGPWKLPAELLNSIGLRELEWLRAFGAPRYPREPLYRRLYGNEKVNPEVQIRNLEDFLSVAPHIIPSQEFLNEPTIRHPDFSPNNIFIDDAGEISGIIDWEHTSILPLFVQAKIPRYFENYGDEDSENFKFPALREDFNSLPDDEKELEQEMYRRRQTHYYYLGFTSRYNLNHFRTMGSYSGMMRSRLYDVVNRPWEGDNTTLKATLIQMSSYWPGIAAANMKDTQYPLKYTPEEVKQCLNLDAEQKTANTQMQNLRDAIGINVDGWVPSEMYEEAAERMAHVKAHMLEIAETEQDREDILQKWPFQDHEEID
;
A
#
# COMPACT_ATOMS: atom_id res chain seq x y z
N MET A 1 31.02 18.16 26.49
CA MET A 1 30.35 16.88 26.81
C MET A 1 28.84 17.03 26.55
N ALA A 2 28.41 16.84 25.29
CA ALA A 2 27.05 17.13 24.81
C ALA A 2 25.92 16.43 25.60
N SER A 3 26.18 15.22 26.13
CA SER A 3 25.19 14.40 26.85
C SER A 3 24.79 14.94 28.23
N LYS A 4 25.58 15.88 28.77
CA LYS A 4 25.38 16.49 30.10
C LYS A 4 25.10 17.99 30.04
N VAL A 5 25.04 18.57 28.84
CA VAL A 5 24.73 19.99 28.69
C VAL A 5 23.24 20.19 28.92
N THR A 6 22.91 21.18 29.74
CA THR A 6 21.54 21.68 29.91
C THR A 6 21.54 23.18 29.65
N PHE A 7 20.49 23.67 29.00
CA PHE A 7 20.24 25.10 28.86
C PHE A 7 19.18 25.55 29.86
N THR A 8 19.26 26.80 30.31
CA THR A 8 18.25 27.41 31.18
C THR A 8 17.24 28.16 30.32
N LEU A 9 15.97 27.79 30.44
CA LEU A 9 14.85 28.46 29.78
C LEU A 9 14.53 29.78 30.47
N ASN A 10 13.84 30.69 29.78
CA ASN A 10 13.35 31.94 30.39
C ASN A 10 12.33 31.72 31.52
N SER A 11 11.71 30.54 31.57
CA SER A 11 10.87 30.06 32.67
C SER A 11 11.67 29.59 33.90
N GLY A 12 13.00 29.56 33.83
CA GLY A 12 13.90 29.12 34.91
C GLY A 12 14.15 27.61 34.96
N TYR A 13 13.38 26.81 34.23
CA TYR A 13 13.59 25.36 34.11
C TYR A 13 14.81 25.04 33.24
N LYS A 14 15.38 23.85 33.45
CA LYS A 14 16.51 23.35 32.65
C LYS A 14 16.03 22.33 31.62
N ILE A 15 16.48 22.50 30.39
CA ILE A 15 16.23 21.56 29.28
C ILE A 15 17.53 20.85 28.89
N PRO A 16 17.56 19.51 28.79
CA PRO A 16 18.72 18.80 28.26
C PRO A 16 18.97 19.15 26.79
N ALA A 17 20.24 19.40 26.45
CA ALA A 17 20.64 19.85 25.12
C ALA A 17 20.43 18.80 24.02
N VAL A 18 20.38 17.52 24.38
CA VAL A 18 20.17 16.40 23.44
C VAL A 18 18.90 15.65 23.86
N GLY A 19 17.91 15.63 22.97
CA GLY A 19 16.66 14.87 23.14
C GLY A 19 16.47 13.83 22.05
N LEU A 20 15.63 12.82 22.30
CA LEU A 20 15.24 11.85 21.29
C LEU A 20 14.02 12.37 20.52
N GLY A 21 14.15 12.55 19.20
CA GLY A 21 13.00 12.81 18.33
C GLY A 21 12.25 11.53 17.98
N THR A 22 10.91 11.57 17.99
CA THR A 22 10.06 10.36 17.82
C THR A 22 9.25 10.31 16.52
N TRP A 23 9.34 11.34 15.67
CA TRP A 23 8.63 11.43 14.39
C TRP A 23 9.01 10.27 13.43
N GLN A 24 8.03 9.72 12.72
CA GLN A 24 8.17 8.56 11.80
C GLN A 24 8.74 7.29 12.44
N SER A 25 8.54 7.09 13.73
CA SER A 25 8.85 5.82 14.39
C SER A 25 7.56 5.01 14.49
N LYS A 26 7.55 3.79 13.94
CA LYS A 26 6.33 2.96 13.92
C LYS A 26 5.91 2.59 15.36
N PRO A 27 4.64 2.23 15.58
CA PRO A 27 4.23 1.59 16.83
C PRO A 27 5.16 0.40 17.17
N HIS A 28 5.44 0.18 18.45
CA HIS A 28 6.45 -0.76 19.00
C HIS A 28 7.93 -0.39 18.79
N GLU A 29 8.33 0.17 17.64
CA GLU A 29 9.70 0.66 17.44
C GLU A 29 9.99 1.86 18.35
N VAL A 30 9.05 2.82 18.42
CA VAL A 30 9.20 4.02 19.25
C VAL A 30 9.22 3.72 20.73
N GLU A 31 8.43 2.74 21.19
CA GLU A 31 8.41 2.28 22.58
C GLU A 31 9.81 1.82 22.98
N LYS A 32 10.41 0.96 22.15
CA LYS A 32 11.75 0.44 22.41
C LYS A 32 12.81 1.52 22.32
N ALA A 33 12.71 2.43 21.34
CA ALA A 33 13.64 3.54 21.16
C ALA A 33 13.66 4.45 22.40
N VAL A 34 12.49 4.82 22.93
CA VAL A 34 12.36 5.64 24.14
C VAL A 34 12.93 4.91 25.35
N GLU A 35 12.61 3.62 25.53
CA GLU A 35 13.15 2.79 26.61
C GLU A 35 14.69 2.77 26.58
N VAL A 36 15.27 2.51 25.40
CA VAL A 36 16.72 2.43 25.19
C VAL A 36 17.37 3.79 25.43
N ALA A 37 16.81 4.88 24.90
CA ALA A 37 17.37 6.22 25.07
C ALA A 37 17.44 6.61 26.55
N LEU A 38 16.35 6.42 27.30
CA LEU A 38 16.30 6.76 28.72
C LEU A 38 17.27 5.92 29.56
N LYS A 39 17.42 4.62 29.21
CA LYS A 39 18.43 3.73 29.81
C LYS A 39 19.86 4.11 29.44
N ALA A 40 20.08 4.63 28.23
CA ALA A 40 21.38 5.14 27.77
C ALA A 40 21.76 6.49 28.40
N GLY A 41 20.81 7.16 29.06
CA GLY A 41 21.04 8.39 29.82
C GLY A 41 20.33 9.62 29.27
N TYR A 42 19.58 9.51 28.17
CA TYR A 42 18.72 10.62 27.72
C TYR A 42 17.77 11.01 28.85
N ARG A 43 17.50 12.31 28.93
CA ARG A 43 16.50 12.89 29.84
C ARG A 43 15.59 13.87 29.12
N HIS A 44 15.53 13.80 27.79
CA HIS A 44 14.66 14.63 26.98
C HIS A 44 14.06 13.78 25.86
N ILE A 45 12.72 13.73 25.79
CA ILE A 45 11.97 13.06 24.73
C ILE A 45 11.07 14.09 24.04
N ASP A 46 11.16 14.17 22.72
CA ASP A 46 10.33 15.03 21.88
C ASP A 46 9.26 14.21 21.17
N GLY A 47 8.00 14.42 21.58
CA GLY A 47 6.79 13.85 21.01
C GLY A 47 5.94 14.90 20.29
N ALA A 48 4.84 14.46 19.71
CA ALA A 48 3.77 15.32 19.22
C ALA A 48 2.49 14.50 18.99
N PHE A 49 1.34 15.15 19.18
CA PHE A 49 0.04 14.58 18.85
C PHE A 49 -0.02 14.01 17.41
N ALA A 50 0.52 14.77 16.45
CA ALA A 50 0.45 14.43 15.03
C ALA A 50 1.25 13.18 14.64
N TYR A 51 2.16 12.71 15.50
CA TYR A 51 2.99 11.53 15.22
C TYR A 51 2.22 10.22 15.46
N LYS A 52 1.04 10.30 16.09
CA LYS A 52 0.13 9.17 16.35
C LYS A 52 0.79 7.98 17.06
N ASN A 53 1.75 8.27 17.94
CA ASN A 53 2.54 7.27 18.65
C ASN A 53 2.80 7.63 20.13
N GLU A 54 2.04 8.58 20.68
CA GLU A 54 2.21 9.07 22.06
C GLU A 54 1.93 7.97 23.11
N THR A 55 1.04 7.03 22.81
CA THR A 55 0.78 5.86 23.68
C THR A 55 2.03 5.00 23.85
N GLU A 56 2.70 4.68 22.76
CA GLU A 56 3.92 3.87 22.74
C GLU A 56 5.11 4.62 23.35
N VAL A 57 5.18 5.94 23.19
CA VAL A 57 6.14 6.79 23.93
C VAL A 57 5.90 6.70 25.43
N GLY A 58 4.64 6.74 25.87
CA GLY A 58 4.23 6.53 27.27
C GLY A 58 4.66 5.18 27.82
N LEU A 59 4.48 4.11 27.04
CA LEU A 59 4.96 2.77 27.39
C LEU A 59 6.49 2.73 27.50
N GLY A 60 7.21 3.35 26.58
CA GLY A 60 8.67 3.44 26.62
C GLY A 60 9.19 4.18 27.85
N LEU A 61 8.53 5.29 28.22
CA LEU A 61 8.80 6.03 29.47
C LEU A 61 8.65 5.11 30.69
N LYS A 62 7.53 4.40 30.78
CA LYS A 62 7.24 3.46 31.88
C LYS A 62 8.25 2.31 31.93
N ASN A 63 8.55 1.70 30.78
CA ASN A 63 9.44 0.53 30.67
C ASN A 63 10.91 0.88 30.93
N SER A 64 11.31 2.15 30.74
CA SER A 64 12.65 2.62 31.06
C SER A 64 12.97 2.51 32.56
N GLY A 65 11.95 2.62 33.42
CA GLY A 65 12.09 2.70 34.87
C GLY A 65 12.66 4.03 35.37
N VAL A 66 12.88 5.02 34.51
CA VAL A 66 13.36 6.35 34.89
C VAL A 66 12.22 7.16 35.53
N PRO A 67 12.41 7.79 36.70
CA PRO A 67 11.37 8.59 37.33
C PRO A 67 10.88 9.73 36.42
N ARG A 68 9.56 9.94 36.33
CA ARG A 68 8.96 11.00 35.48
C ARG A 68 9.58 12.38 35.70
N GLY A 69 9.87 12.76 36.94
CA GLY A 69 10.47 14.05 37.28
C GLY A 69 11.92 14.25 36.84
N GLU A 70 12.58 13.20 36.33
CA GLU A 70 13.91 13.32 35.72
C GLU A 70 13.84 13.52 34.20
N VAL A 71 12.71 13.21 33.56
CA VAL A 71 12.56 13.27 32.10
C VAL A 71 11.89 14.57 31.70
N PHE A 72 12.54 15.36 30.86
CA PHE A 72 11.95 16.50 30.17
C PHE A 72 11.13 15.98 28.98
N LEU A 73 9.80 16.10 29.04
CA LEU A 73 8.89 15.59 28.01
C LEU A 73 8.23 16.73 27.24
N THR A 74 8.48 16.76 25.93
CA THR A 74 7.91 17.74 25.00
C THR A 74 6.78 17.09 24.19
N SER A 75 5.65 17.78 24.04
CA SER A 75 4.64 17.47 23.02
C SER A 75 4.14 18.73 22.33
N LYS A 76 3.28 18.58 21.31
CA LYS A 76 2.88 19.67 20.41
C LYS A 76 1.38 19.63 20.11
N LEU A 77 0.73 20.77 20.31
CA LEU A 77 -0.65 21.04 19.91
C LEU A 77 -0.76 21.03 18.39
N TRP A 78 -1.60 20.14 17.86
CA TRP A 78 -1.82 20.02 16.42
C TRP A 78 -2.79 21.08 15.87
N ASN A 79 -2.66 21.37 14.58
CA ASN A 79 -3.29 22.49 13.87
C ASN A 79 -4.83 22.49 13.95
N THR A 80 -5.48 21.33 14.08
CA THR A 80 -6.95 21.22 14.23
C THR A 80 -7.46 21.63 15.62
N HIS A 81 -6.57 21.89 16.59
CA HIS A 81 -6.93 22.19 17.97
C HIS A 81 -6.56 23.62 18.38
N HIS A 82 -6.38 24.53 17.41
CA HIS A 82 -5.98 25.91 17.69
C HIS A 82 -7.08 26.76 18.34
N ARG A 83 -8.37 26.43 18.16
CA ARG A 83 -9.43 27.19 18.83
C ARG A 83 -9.34 27.01 20.35
N PRO A 84 -9.46 28.10 21.15
CA PRO A 84 -9.27 28.06 22.60
C PRO A 84 -10.04 26.95 23.32
N GLU A 85 -11.26 26.65 22.90
CA GLU A 85 -12.13 25.62 23.47
C GLU A 85 -11.61 24.18 23.28
N PHE A 86 -10.71 23.93 22.32
CA PHE A 86 -10.15 22.60 22.05
C PHE A 86 -8.73 22.39 22.59
N VAL A 87 -8.02 23.46 22.95
CA VAL A 87 -6.62 23.41 23.40
C VAL A 87 -6.45 22.53 24.63
N GLU A 88 -7.34 22.66 25.61
CA GLU A 88 -7.27 21.88 26.85
C GLU A 88 -7.58 20.40 26.63
N ALA A 89 -8.61 20.09 25.85
CA ALA A 89 -8.98 18.71 25.55
C ALA A 89 -7.87 17.98 24.77
N ALA A 90 -7.18 18.68 23.87
CA ALA A 90 -6.03 18.15 23.13
C ALA A 90 -4.86 17.82 24.08
N CYS A 91 -4.51 18.75 24.98
CA CYS A 91 -3.48 18.52 25.99
C CYS A 91 -3.84 17.33 26.90
N ASP A 92 -5.10 17.25 27.36
CA ASP A 92 -5.57 16.15 28.20
C ASP A 92 -5.50 14.80 27.48
N LYS A 93 -5.74 14.79 26.17
CA LYS A 93 -5.57 13.58 25.36
C LYS A 93 -4.10 13.16 25.30
N THR A 94 -3.20 14.07 24.98
CA THR A 94 -1.75 13.81 24.98
C THR A 94 -1.27 13.29 26.35
N LEU A 95 -1.69 13.92 27.45
CA LEU A 95 -1.35 13.48 28.81
C LEU A 95 -1.84 12.05 29.10
N ARG A 96 -3.08 11.73 28.69
CA ARG A 96 -3.65 10.38 28.84
C ARG A 96 -2.89 9.35 28.01
N ASP A 97 -2.61 9.65 26.75
CA ASP A 97 -1.92 8.74 25.84
C ASP A 97 -0.50 8.46 26.36
N LEU A 98 0.25 9.49 26.75
CA LEU A 98 1.58 9.36 27.36
C LEU A 98 1.56 8.72 28.76
N GLY A 99 0.41 8.68 29.42
CA GLY A 99 0.26 8.16 30.79
C GLY A 99 0.96 9.04 31.84
N VAL A 100 0.93 10.36 31.70
CA VAL A 100 1.59 11.33 32.58
C VAL A 100 0.65 12.47 33.02
N ASP A 101 0.97 13.13 34.14
CA ASP A 101 0.12 14.19 34.70
C ASP A 101 0.44 15.61 34.15
N TYR A 102 1.64 15.80 33.60
CA TYR A 102 2.10 17.08 33.05
C TYR A 102 3.10 16.90 31.91
N LEU A 103 3.26 17.93 31.09
CA LEU A 103 4.34 18.08 30.11
C LEU A 103 5.36 19.11 30.60
N ASP A 104 6.63 18.92 30.25
CA ASP A 104 7.67 19.90 30.58
C ASP A 104 7.67 21.07 29.59
N LEU A 105 7.29 20.78 28.34
CA LEU A 105 7.14 21.73 27.26
C LEU A 105 5.96 21.33 26.38
N TYR A 106 5.09 22.29 26.06
CA TYR A 106 3.98 22.10 25.12
C TYR A 106 4.03 23.19 24.06
N LEU A 107 4.28 22.79 22.82
CA LEU A 107 4.49 23.70 21.69
C LEU A 107 3.24 23.84 20.83
N MET A 108 3.04 24.99 20.21
CA MET A 108 2.17 25.09 19.03
C MET A 108 2.94 24.48 17.85
N HIS A 109 2.43 23.40 17.24
CA HIS A 109 3.20 22.64 16.26
C HIS A 109 3.51 23.46 15.00
N TRP A 110 2.51 24.19 14.49
CA TRP A 110 2.66 25.11 13.37
C TRP A 110 1.87 26.39 13.60
N PRO A 111 2.27 27.54 13.05
CA PRO A 111 1.53 28.79 13.15
C PRO A 111 0.34 28.87 12.17
N VAL A 112 -0.35 27.75 11.93
CA VAL A 112 -1.48 27.63 11.00
C VAL A 112 -2.59 26.81 11.65
N ALA A 113 -3.81 27.36 11.68
CA ALA A 113 -4.98 26.69 12.22
C ALA A 113 -5.75 25.96 11.11
N PHE A 114 -6.13 24.71 11.36
CA PHE A 114 -7.05 23.96 10.51
C PHE A 114 -8.44 23.93 11.15
N VAL A 115 -9.47 23.70 10.34
CA VAL A 115 -10.84 23.54 10.85
C VAL A 115 -10.88 22.38 11.86
N PRO A 116 -11.47 22.56 13.05
CA PRO A 116 -11.57 21.49 14.05
C PRO A 116 -12.32 20.26 13.53
N GLY A 117 -11.85 19.07 13.89
CA GLY A 117 -12.45 17.79 13.51
C GLY A 117 -11.56 16.60 13.82
N GLU A 118 -12.05 15.38 13.56
CA GLU A 118 -11.31 14.13 13.81
C GLU A 118 -10.15 13.93 12.82
N ALA A 119 -10.30 14.40 11.58
CA ALA A 119 -9.26 14.32 10.57
C ALA A 119 -8.10 15.26 10.92
N ALA A 120 -6.88 14.71 11.03
CA ALA A 120 -5.67 15.51 11.28
C ALA A 120 -5.41 16.55 10.18
N PHE A 121 -5.83 16.27 8.94
CA PHE A 121 -5.77 17.19 7.81
C PHE A 121 -7.18 17.32 7.22
N PRO A 122 -8.03 18.20 7.75
CA PRO A 122 -9.39 18.37 7.26
C PRO A 122 -9.33 18.95 5.85
N LYS A 123 -9.98 18.30 4.89
CA LYS A 123 -9.95 18.70 3.48
C LYS A 123 -11.35 18.95 2.97
N ASP A 124 -11.46 19.90 2.06
CA ASP A 124 -12.67 20.20 1.32
C ASP A 124 -12.96 19.06 0.35
N THR A 125 -14.18 18.56 0.33
CA THR A 125 -14.55 17.37 -0.45
C THR A 125 -14.65 17.63 -1.95
N GLU A 126 -14.85 18.89 -2.37
CA GLU A 126 -15.00 19.26 -3.78
C GLU A 126 -13.66 19.67 -4.41
N THR A 127 -12.80 20.31 -3.63
CA THR A 127 -11.54 20.89 -4.12
C THR A 127 -10.30 20.13 -3.64
N GLY A 128 -10.44 19.23 -2.66
CA GLY A 128 -9.34 18.48 -2.04
C GLY A 128 -8.35 19.34 -1.24
N GLN A 129 -8.58 20.65 -1.16
CA GLN A 129 -7.73 21.59 -0.44
C GLN A 129 -7.90 21.45 1.07
N LEU A 130 -6.86 21.83 1.81
CA LEU A 130 -6.91 21.84 3.26
C LEU A 130 -7.87 22.93 3.77
N LEU A 131 -8.74 22.57 4.70
CA LEU A 131 -9.67 23.49 5.34
C LEU A 131 -8.95 24.27 6.45
N LEU A 132 -8.55 25.49 6.13
CA LEU A 132 -7.92 26.42 7.06
C LEU A 132 -8.96 27.11 7.95
N ASP A 133 -8.62 27.34 9.22
CA ASP A 133 -9.47 28.07 10.15
C ASP A 133 -8.95 29.48 10.40
N ASN A 134 -9.42 30.43 9.58
CA ASN A 134 -9.05 31.83 9.70
C ASN A 134 -9.80 32.58 10.83
N LYS A 135 -10.58 31.88 11.66
CA LYS A 135 -11.35 32.50 12.77
C LYS A 135 -10.57 32.61 14.07
N VAL A 136 -9.40 31.96 14.17
CA VAL A 136 -8.56 31.96 15.37
C VAL A 136 -7.19 32.54 15.05
N THR A 137 -6.69 33.40 15.94
CA THR A 137 -5.33 33.92 15.82
C THR A 137 -4.36 33.11 16.70
N ILE A 138 -3.08 33.13 16.34
CA ILE A 138 -1.99 32.56 17.17
C ILE A 138 -2.07 33.09 18.62
N LYS A 139 -2.45 34.36 18.79
CA LYS A 139 -2.55 35.00 20.10
C LYS A 139 -3.70 34.42 20.94
N ASP A 140 -4.81 34.04 20.31
CA ASP A 140 -5.93 33.40 21.00
C ASP A 140 -5.57 31.99 21.46
N THR A 141 -4.91 31.22 20.59
CA THR A 141 -4.38 29.89 20.95
C THR A 141 -3.32 30.00 22.05
N TRP A 142 -2.41 30.98 21.98
CA TRP A 142 -1.39 31.19 23.01
C TRP A 142 -2.01 31.45 24.38
N ARG A 143 -3.00 32.35 24.46
CA ARG A 143 -3.74 32.62 25.72
C ARG A 143 -4.41 31.37 26.30
N ALA A 144 -4.94 30.50 25.45
CA ALA A 144 -5.50 29.24 25.88
C ALA A 144 -4.41 28.29 26.42
N MET A 145 -3.24 28.23 25.78
CA MET A 145 -2.08 27.45 26.25
C MET A 145 -1.53 27.99 27.59
N GLU A 146 -1.48 29.32 27.79
CA GLU A 146 -1.10 29.92 29.08
C GLU A 146 -2.03 29.46 30.23
N SER A 147 -3.31 29.23 29.95
CA SER A 147 -4.25 28.73 30.94
C SER A 147 -3.93 27.30 31.41
N LEU A 148 -3.29 26.48 30.56
CA LEU A 148 -2.86 25.12 30.90
C LEU A 148 -1.73 25.13 31.94
N VAL A 149 -0.82 26.09 31.84
CA VAL A 149 0.26 26.30 32.82
C VAL A 149 -0.32 26.62 34.20
N LYS A 150 -1.31 27.53 34.26
CA LYS A 150 -2.00 27.89 35.52
C LYS A 150 -2.73 26.70 36.14
N LYS A 151 -3.19 25.75 35.31
CA LYS A 151 -3.85 24.50 35.74
C LYS A 151 -2.86 23.36 36.07
N GLY A 152 -1.55 23.59 35.95
CA GLY A 152 -0.51 22.62 36.27
C GLY A 152 -0.33 21.50 35.24
N LYS A 153 -0.92 21.63 34.04
CA LYS A 153 -0.77 20.68 32.93
C LYS A 153 0.56 20.87 32.17
N SER A 154 1.21 22.00 32.42
CA SER A 154 2.55 22.35 31.95
C SER A 154 3.29 23.11 33.07
N ASN A 155 4.63 23.14 33.01
CA ASN A 155 5.50 23.72 34.03
C ASN A 155 5.10 25.16 34.42
N LYS A 156 4.97 25.42 35.73
CA LYS A 156 4.41 26.66 36.30
C LYS A 156 5.31 27.87 36.07
N ASP A 157 4.72 28.97 35.58
CA ASP A 157 5.25 30.34 35.58
C ASP A 157 4.19 31.29 36.20
N GLU A 158 4.61 32.24 37.04
CA GLU A 158 3.75 33.17 37.80
C GLU A 158 3.58 34.53 37.11
N SER A 159 4.04 34.69 35.86
CA SER A 159 3.97 35.93 35.07
C SER A 159 2.57 36.24 34.49
N ALA A 160 2.32 37.51 34.14
CA ALA A 160 1.01 37.99 33.64
C ALA A 160 0.70 37.63 32.17
N GLU A 161 1.75 37.45 31.35
CA GLU A 161 1.75 36.94 29.97
C GLU A 161 3.05 36.11 29.84
N ILE A 162 2.93 34.81 29.56
CA ILE A 162 4.06 33.86 29.57
C ILE A 162 4.73 33.92 28.19
N PRO A 163 5.99 34.35 28.09
CA PRO A 163 6.70 34.34 26.81
C PRO A 163 7.03 32.90 26.38
N PRO A 164 7.16 32.62 25.07
CA PRO A 164 7.63 31.30 24.62
C PRO A 164 9.03 31.01 25.14
N ALA A 165 9.22 29.84 25.74
CA ALA A 165 10.53 29.42 26.26
C ALA A 165 11.45 28.87 25.17
N VAL A 166 10.86 28.22 24.16
CA VAL A 166 11.56 27.52 23.09
C VAL A 166 10.90 27.86 21.75
N ASN A 167 11.70 27.96 20.70
CA ASN A 167 11.25 27.93 19.32
C ASN A 167 11.90 26.72 18.61
N GLN A 168 11.08 25.71 18.31
CA GLN A 168 11.54 24.49 17.65
C GLN A 168 11.42 24.63 16.12
N VAL A 169 12.56 24.54 15.42
CA VAL A 169 12.66 24.85 13.98
C VAL A 169 13.62 23.89 13.26
N GLU A 170 13.53 23.81 11.93
CA GLU A 170 14.48 23.04 11.13
C GLU A 170 15.86 23.69 11.21
N ALA A 171 16.87 22.98 11.71
CA ALA A 171 18.22 23.52 11.68
C ALA A 171 19.25 22.40 11.52
N HIS A 172 20.18 22.60 10.59
CA HIS A 172 21.30 21.70 10.30
C HIS A 172 22.38 22.48 9.52
N PRO A 173 23.59 21.94 9.27
CA PRO A 173 24.67 22.70 8.62
C PRO A 173 24.31 23.37 7.29
N TYR A 174 23.37 22.80 6.52
CA TYR A 174 22.89 23.38 5.25
C TYR A 174 21.81 24.46 5.39
N PHE A 175 21.27 24.65 6.61
CA PHE A 175 20.21 25.59 6.94
C PHE A 175 20.34 25.98 8.42
N GLN A 176 21.25 26.92 8.69
CA GLN A 176 21.74 27.15 10.07
C GLN A 176 20.90 28.12 10.90
N GLN A 177 20.11 28.96 10.23
CA GLN A 177 19.19 29.93 10.83
C GLN A 177 19.86 30.93 11.80
N ASP A 178 21.02 31.46 11.44
CA ASP A 178 21.84 32.33 12.31
C ASP A 178 21.13 33.62 12.72
N ASP A 179 20.44 34.28 11.78
CA ASP A 179 19.69 35.49 12.07
C ASP A 179 18.52 35.23 13.04
N LEU A 180 17.78 34.14 12.83
CA LEU A 180 16.71 33.72 13.73
C LEU A 180 17.27 33.37 15.10
N LYS A 181 18.36 32.60 15.16
CA LYS A 181 19.01 32.23 16.42
C LYS A 181 19.46 33.46 17.20
N LYS A 182 20.06 34.45 16.54
CA LYS A 182 20.46 35.71 17.15
C LYS A 182 19.25 36.45 17.72
N TYR A 183 18.18 36.57 16.95
CA TYR A 183 16.92 37.17 17.40
C TYR A 183 16.33 36.45 18.62
N LEU A 184 16.28 35.12 18.61
CA LEU A 184 15.78 34.32 19.72
C LEU A 184 16.65 34.51 20.98
N CYS A 185 17.98 34.54 20.84
CA CYS A 185 18.89 34.83 21.94
C CYS A 185 18.64 36.23 22.55
N GLU A 186 18.44 37.27 21.73
CA GLU A 186 18.09 38.62 22.21
C GLU A 186 16.76 38.66 22.97
N LYS A 187 15.84 37.74 22.67
CA LYS A 187 14.55 37.59 23.35
C LYS A 187 14.56 36.59 24.51
N ASN A 188 15.71 36.01 24.82
CA ASN A 188 15.85 34.92 25.81
C ASN A 188 14.93 33.73 25.49
N ILE A 189 14.81 33.38 24.20
CA ILE A 189 14.09 32.20 23.70
C ILE A 189 15.13 31.21 23.21
N LEU A 190 15.01 29.94 23.61
CA LEU A 190 15.96 28.92 23.19
C LEU A 190 15.60 28.36 21.81
N LEU A 191 16.59 28.17 20.94
CA LEU A 191 16.40 27.47 19.67
C LEU A 191 16.54 25.96 19.89
N GLU A 192 15.56 25.20 19.41
CA GLU A 192 15.58 23.75 19.37
C GLU A 192 15.52 23.26 17.92
N ALA A 193 16.47 22.43 17.53
CA ALA A 193 16.67 21.97 16.15
C ALA A 193 15.99 20.61 15.92
N TYR A 194 14.96 20.61 15.08
CA TYR A 194 14.46 19.38 14.45
C TYR A 194 15.20 19.10 13.14
N SER A 195 15.13 17.85 12.67
CA SER A 195 15.91 17.34 11.52
C SER A 195 17.42 17.66 11.60
N PRO A 196 18.07 17.51 12.75
CA PRO A 196 19.40 18.08 12.97
C PRO A 196 20.51 17.43 12.16
N LEU A 197 20.25 16.26 11.59
CA LEU A 197 21.17 15.47 10.77
C LEU A 197 20.98 15.70 9.26
N GLY A 198 20.00 16.55 8.88
CA GLY A 198 19.42 16.59 7.54
C GLY A 198 18.26 15.60 7.42
N ASN A 199 17.19 16.01 6.73
CA ASN A 199 16.02 15.15 6.52
C ASN A 199 16.17 14.30 5.24
N ASN A 200 15.58 13.10 5.23
CA ASN A 200 15.46 12.23 4.05
C ASN A 200 14.29 12.63 3.13
N LEU A 201 13.47 13.61 3.53
CA LEU A 201 12.40 14.11 2.66
C LEU A 201 12.96 14.55 1.31
N HIS A 202 12.27 14.16 0.24
CA HIS A 202 12.54 14.56 -1.15
C HIS A 202 13.93 14.19 -1.70
N ASN A 203 14.64 13.22 -1.09
CA ASN A 203 16.01 12.82 -1.47
C ASN A 203 16.99 14.00 -1.58
N MET A 204 16.79 15.04 -0.77
CA MET A 204 17.72 16.16 -0.74
C MET A 204 19.05 15.75 -0.08
N PRO A 205 20.19 16.35 -0.48
CA PRO A 205 21.47 16.03 0.12
C PRO A 205 21.45 16.32 1.63
N ARG A 206 21.75 15.30 2.44
CA ARG A 206 21.79 15.42 3.91
C ARG A 206 23.14 15.89 4.39
N ALA A 207 23.13 16.70 5.45
CA ALA A 207 24.35 17.12 6.11
C ALA A 207 25.14 15.92 6.69
N MET A 208 24.46 14.84 7.09
CA MET A 208 25.10 13.60 7.56
C MET A 208 26.00 12.94 6.50
N ASP A 209 25.67 13.10 5.21
CA ASP A 209 26.36 12.45 4.09
C ASP A 209 27.42 13.37 3.45
N ASP A 210 27.60 14.59 3.95
CA ASP A 210 28.57 15.54 3.40
C ASP A 210 30.01 15.04 3.64
N GLU A 211 30.81 15.03 2.58
CA GLU A 211 32.20 14.56 2.65
C GLU A 211 33.03 15.29 3.72
N LYS A 212 32.78 16.58 3.96
CA LYS A 212 33.51 17.33 5.00
C LYS A 212 33.11 16.86 6.39
N ILE A 213 31.82 16.59 6.62
CA ILE A 213 31.34 16.02 7.88
C ILE A 213 31.94 14.64 8.11
N GLN A 214 31.99 13.79 7.07
CA GLN A 214 32.61 12.47 7.15
C GLN A 214 34.11 12.56 7.45
N LYS A 215 34.86 13.46 6.78
CA LYS A 215 36.29 13.69 7.07
C LYS A 215 36.53 14.15 8.50
N ILE A 216 35.70 15.07 9.02
CA ILE A 216 35.77 15.49 10.42
C ILE A 216 35.48 14.31 11.36
N ALA A 217 34.47 13.50 11.04
CA ALA A 217 34.09 12.32 11.83
C ALA A 217 35.22 11.28 11.88
N GLU A 218 35.80 10.94 10.73
CA GLU A 218 36.95 10.03 10.58
C GLU A 218 38.18 10.53 11.34
N ALA A 219 38.54 11.81 11.20
CA ALA A 219 39.69 12.40 11.87
C ALA A 219 39.59 12.32 13.41
N HIS A 220 38.38 12.22 13.95
CA HIS A 220 38.12 12.14 15.39
C HIS A 220 37.67 10.74 15.86
N GLY A 221 37.54 9.76 14.96
CA GLY A 221 37.08 8.41 15.30
C GLY A 221 35.65 8.37 15.87
N VAL A 222 34.76 9.24 15.38
CA VAL A 222 33.35 9.31 15.81
C VAL A 222 32.42 9.19 14.60
N SER A 223 31.12 9.03 14.84
CA SER A 223 30.11 9.05 13.76
C SER A 223 29.81 10.47 13.28
N SER A 224 29.39 10.63 12.02
CA SER A 224 28.90 11.91 11.47
C SER A 224 27.75 12.48 12.32
N ALA A 225 26.87 11.63 12.86
CA ALA A 225 25.80 12.05 13.74
C ALA A 225 26.33 12.75 15.01
N ARG A 226 27.38 12.21 15.64
CA ARG A 226 28.02 12.83 16.81
C ARG A 226 28.69 14.16 16.49
N VAL A 227 29.28 14.30 15.29
CA VAL A 227 29.81 15.59 14.80
C VAL A 227 28.68 16.63 14.73
N LEU A 228 27.57 16.29 14.10
CA LEU A 228 26.43 17.21 13.94
C LEU A 228 25.75 17.56 15.27
N ILE A 229 25.59 16.57 16.16
CA ILE A 229 25.07 16.78 17.52
C ILE A 229 25.98 17.72 18.31
N ALA A 230 27.30 17.51 18.28
CA ALA A 230 28.25 18.37 18.97
C ALA A 230 28.22 19.80 18.41
N TRP A 231 28.12 19.97 17.10
CA TRP A 231 27.99 21.27 16.45
C TRP A 231 26.78 22.07 16.94
N HIS A 232 25.60 21.44 17.00
CA HIS A 232 24.38 22.05 17.55
C HIS A 232 24.52 22.41 19.04
N VAL A 233 25.06 21.50 19.85
CA VAL A 233 25.18 21.77 21.29
C VAL A 233 26.19 22.88 21.58
N GLN A 234 27.34 22.90 20.89
CA GLN A 234 28.38 23.94 21.08
C GLN A 234 27.93 25.32 20.62
N ARG A 235 27.00 25.42 19.67
CA ARG A 235 26.38 26.70 19.31
C ARG A 235 25.24 27.12 20.23
N GLY A 236 24.93 26.35 21.28
CA GLY A 236 23.89 26.69 22.25
C GLY A 236 22.47 26.34 21.79
N THR A 237 22.33 25.27 21.02
CA THR A 237 21.06 24.81 20.44
C THR A 237 20.69 23.43 21.00
N VAL A 238 19.42 23.24 21.37
CA VAL A 238 18.89 21.90 21.69
C VAL A 238 18.76 21.10 20.40
N VAL A 239 19.09 19.82 20.41
CA VAL A 239 19.15 18.98 19.22
C VAL A 239 18.33 17.70 19.42
N LEU A 240 17.50 17.37 18.43
CA LEU A 240 16.56 16.25 18.49
C LEU A 240 16.85 15.17 17.42
N PRO A 241 17.98 14.44 17.49
CA PRO A 241 18.24 13.34 16.56
C PRO A 241 17.19 12.24 16.73
N LYS A 242 16.55 11.85 15.62
CA LYS A 242 15.65 10.69 15.57
C LYS A 242 16.44 9.41 15.31
N SER A 243 16.14 8.37 16.07
CA SER A 243 16.58 7.01 15.75
C SER A 243 15.71 5.98 16.46
N VAL A 244 15.51 4.82 15.83
CA VAL A 244 14.91 3.63 16.45
C VAL A 244 15.94 2.51 16.64
N THR A 245 17.17 2.70 16.13
CA THR A 245 18.27 1.74 16.21
C THR A 245 19.01 1.90 17.54
N PRO A 246 19.01 0.91 18.44
CA PRO A 246 19.59 1.02 19.78
C PRO A 246 21.04 1.51 19.79
N GLU A 247 21.87 1.00 18.89
CA GLU A 247 23.30 1.32 18.79
C GLU A 247 23.51 2.78 18.41
N ARG A 248 22.70 3.31 17.47
CA ARG A 248 22.75 4.72 17.05
C ARG A 248 22.25 5.63 18.17
N ILE A 249 21.19 5.25 18.88
CA ILE A 249 20.70 5.99 20.05
C ILE A 249 21.81 6.12 21.11
N ILE A 250 22.47 5.00 21.44
CA ILE A 250 23.56 5.00 22.42
C ILE A 250 24.76 5.81 21.92
N ASP A 251 25.14 5.69 20.64
CA ASP A 251 26.27 6.43 20.07
C ASP A 251 26.01 7.94 20.02
N ASN A 252 24.82 8.36 19.59
CA ASN A 252 24.41 9.76 19.52
C ASN A 252 24.51 10.48 20.87
N PHE A 253 24.42 9.75 21.98
CA PHE A 253 24.52 10.29 23.33
C PHE A 253 25.95 10.29 23.90
N LYS A 254 26.96 9.83 23.18
CA LYS A 254 28.34 9.85 23.68
C LYS A 254 28.98 11.23 23.52
N ASP A 255 29.63 11.69 24.59
CA ASP A 255 30.27 12.99 24.63
C ASP A 255 31.34 13.19 23.55
N PHE A 256 31.25 14.30 22.84
CA PHE A 256 32.21 14.74 21.83
C PHE A 256 32.26 16.28 21.83
N GLU A 257 33.41 16.84 21.45
CA GLU A 257 33.62 18.29 21.35
C GLU A 257 34.45 18.58 20.11
N LEU A 258 33.96 19.47 19.26
CA LEU A 258 34.59 19.93 18.05
C LEU A 258 35.60 21.03 18.35
N SER A 259 36.72 20.99 17.62
CA SER A 259 37.66 22.10 17.59
C SER A 259 37.03 23.33 16.92
N GLN A 260 37.55 24.52 17.23
CA GLN A 260 37.12 25.77 16.60
C GLN A 260 37.22 25.71 15.06
N SER A 261 38.28 25.09 14.52
CA SER A 261 38.46 24.92 13.07
C SER A 261 37.39 24.02 12.46
N ALA A 262 37.00 22.93 13.14
CA ALA A 262 35.93 22.06 12.66
C ALA A 262 34.57 22.76 12.72
N MET A 263 34.30 23.55 13.77
CA MET A 263 33.09 24.39 13.84
C MET A 263 33.02 25.37 12.66
N GLU A 264 34.12 26.03 12.32
CA GLU A 264 34.20 26.96 11.17
C GLU A 264 34.00 26.26 9.83
N GLU A 265 34.55 25.05 9.65
CA GLU A 265 34.36 24.26 8.44
C GLU A 265 32.89 23.83 8.25
N ILE A 266 32.22 23.43 9.33
CA ILE A 266 30.78 23.09 9.32
C ILE A 266 29.93 24.34 9.06
N ASN A 267 30.27 25.48 9.69
CA ASN A 267 29.55 26.74 9.49
C ASN A 267 29.61 27.19 8.01
N ALA A 268 30.71 26.91 7.31
CA ALA A 268 30.87 27.23 5.89
C ALA A 268 29.99 26.37 4.95
N LEU A 269 29.24 25.39 5.47
CA LEU A 269 28.31 24.57 4.69
C LEU A 269 26.94 25.21 4.49
N ASP A 270 26.66 26.37 5.13
CA ASP A 270 25.34 26.98 5.00
C ASP A 270 25.04 27.32 3.54
N ARG A 271 23.83 26.95 3.12
CA ARG A 271 23.32 27.19 1.77
C ARG A 271 21.88 27.67 1.80
N ASN A 272 21.37 28.02 2.98
CA ASN A 272 19.99 28.46 3.20
C ASN A 272 18.95 27.47 2.60
N ALA A 273 19.22 26.16 2.68
CA ALA A 273 18.41 25.12 2.04
C ALA A 273 17.47 24.43 3.03
N ARG A 274 16.25 24.95 3.14
CA ARG A 274 15.16 24.39 3.95
C ARG A 274 14.52 23.18 3.27
N ALA A 275 14.32 22.10 4.01
CA ALA A 275 13.67 20.88 3.56
C ALA A 275 12.18 20.82 3.88
N SER A 276 11.76 21.30 5.04
CA SER A 276 10.37 21.24 5.50
C SER A 276 9.60 22.47 5.03
N GLN A 277 8.91 22.34 3.90
CA GLN A 277 8.06 23.38 3.33
C GLN A 277 6.64 22.86 3.06
N PRO A 278 5.65 23.10 3.96
CA PRO A 278 4.28 22.65 3.75
C PRO A 278 3.50 23.58 2.79
N LEU A 279 4.07 23.88 1.62
CA LEU A 279 3.52 24.84 0.64
C LEU A 279 2.08 24.51 0.22
N PHE A 280 1.74 23.23 0.29
CA PHE A 280 0.45 22.69 -0.06
C PHE A 280 -0.68 22.98 0.91
N TRP A 281 -0.38 23.50 2.10
CA TRP A 281 -1.43 23.98 3.00
C TRP A 281 -2.07 25.26 2.49
N GLY A 282 -1.51 25.87 1.44
CA GLY A 282 -2.03 27.10 0.86
C GLY A 282 -1.69 28.34 1.68
N VAL A 283 -0.68 28.24 2.54
CA VAL A 283 -0.21 29.31 3.43
C VAL A 283 1.29 29.48 3.28
N ASP A 284 1.75 30.71 3.06
CA ASP A 284 3.18 31.02 2.96
C ASP A 284 3.74 31.26 4.36
N ILE A 285 3.90 30.17 5.12
CA ILE A 285 4.31 30.20 6.54
C ILE A 285 5.61 30.98 6.75
N PHE A 286 6.55 30.89 5.79
CA PHE A 286 7.88 31.48 5.91
C PHE A 286 8.02 32.81 5.16
N GLY A 287 7.02 33.23 4.39
CA GLY A 287 7.08 34.45 3.58
C GLY A 287 8.10 34.39 2.43
N GLU A 288 8.49 33.17 2.03
CA GLU A 288 9.60 32.92 1.10
C GLU A 288 9.13 32.73 -0.36
N LYS A 289 7.84 32.41 -0.57
CA LYS A 289 7.33 31.94 -1.88
C LYS A 289 6.22 32.81 -2.47
N GLY A 290 5.45 33.51 -1.64
CA GLY A 290 4.30 34.34 -2.02
C GLY A 290 2.96 33.63 -1.89
N GLU A 291 1.96 34.35 -1.36
CA GLU A 291 0.59 33.88 -1.10
C GLU A 291 -0.14 33.31 -2.34
N GLU A 292 0.04 33.94 -3.50
CA GLU A 292 -0.59 33.47 -4.74
C GLU A 292 0.01 32.13 -5.19
N TYR A 293 1.32 31.98 -5.09
CA TYR A 293 2.04 30.76 -5.48
C TYR A 293 1.67 29.57 -4.59
N VAL A 294 1.62 29.75 -3.27
CA VAL A 294 1.21 28.67 -2.34
C VAL A 294 -0.26 28.30 -2.51
N LYS A 295 -1.15 29.26 -2.83
CA LYS A 295 -2.56 28.97 -3.14
C LYS A 295 -2.71 28.18 -4.43
N GLU A 296 -1.94 28.51 -5.47
CA GLU A 296 -1.91 27.73 -6.70
C GLU A 296 -1.35 26.32 -6.48
N ILE A 297 -0.29 26.15 -5.67
CA ILE A 297 0.20 24.81 -5.27
C ILE A 297 -0.88 24.05 -4.51
N ALA A 298 -1.55 24.65 -3.52
CA ALA A 298 -2.58 24.00 -2.74
C ALA A 298 -3.80 23.63 -3.60
N LYS A 299 -4.17 24.47 -4.57
CA LYS A 299 -5.22 24.19 -5.55
C LYS A 299 -4.83 23.04 -6.48
N LYS A 300 -3.62 23.07 -7.03
CA LYS A 300 -3.10 22.00 -7.86
C LYS A 300 -3.06 20.68 -7.09
N ARG A 301 -2.58 20.68 -5.85
CA ARG A 301 -2.56 19.49 -4.98
C ARG A 301 -3.94 19.05 -4.51
N GLY A 302 -4.87 19.96 -4.27
CA GLY A 302 -6.25 19.60 -3.94
C GLY A 302 -6.92 18.86 -5.10
N LEU A 303 -6.68 19.33 -6.32
CA LEU A 303 -7.08 18.64 -7.54
C LEU A 303 -6.35 17.30 -7.71
N GLU A 304 -5.07 17.19 -7.32
CA GLU A 304 -4.27 15.95 -7.27
C GLU A 304 -4.65 15.01 -6.10
N TYR A 305 -5.29 15.50 -5.02
CA TYR A 305 -5.71 14.70 -3.86
C TYR A 305 -7.04 13.97 -4.10
N ILE A 306 -7.92 14.56 -4.92
CA ILE A 306 -9.10 13.87 -5.46
C ILE A 306 -8.66 12.69 -6.38
N ALA A 307 -7.37 12.62 -6.66
CA ALA A 307 -6.77 12.01 -7.80
C ALA A 307 -5.85 10.89 -7.30
N SER A 308 -6.20 9.66 -7.62
CA SER A 308 -5.34 8.49 -7.38
C SER A 308 -4.32 8.43 -8.52
N LEU A 309 -3.01 8.40 -8.23
CA LEU A 309 -1.95 8.28 -9.24
C LEU A 309 -2.31 7.16 -10.22
N LYS A 310 -2.86 7.57 -11.35
CA LYS A 310 -3.18 6.78 -12.51
C LYS A 310 -2.86 7.71 -13.65
N TYR A 311 -1.99 7.28 -14.55
CA TYR A 311 -1.97 7.91 -15.86
C TYR A 311 -3.41 7.92 -16.42
N ASN A 312 -3.81 9.02 -17.06
CA ASN A 312 -5.19 9.34 -17.47
C ASN A 312 -6.17 9.55 -16.31
N GLU A 313 -5.72 10.16 -15.23
CA GLU A 313 -6.49 10.38 -14.00
C GLU A 313 -7.88 10.98 -14.21
N ALA A 314 -8.01 12.03 -15.03
CA ALA A 314 -9.30 12.63 -15.33
C ALA A 314 -10.30 11.62 -15.93
N LYS A 315 -9.80 10.72 -16.80
CA LYS A 315 -10.60 9.61 -17.35
C LYS A 315 -11.01 8.65 -16.22
N ARG A 316 -10.07 8.24 -15.37
CA ARG A 316 -10.30 7.29 -14.28
C ARG A 316 -11.26 7.82 -13.21
N LEU A 317 -11.22 9.11 -12.90
CA LEU A 317 -12.17 9.76 -12.00
C LEU A 317 -13.57 9.79 -12.61
N SER A 318 -13.69 10.12 -13.89
CA SER A 318 -14.99 10.13 -14.59
C SER A 318 -15.64 8.75 -14.63
N GLU A 319 -14.85 7.69 -14.88
CA GLU A 319 -15.30 6.30 -14.90
C GLU A 319 -15.80 5.79 -13.54
N ARG A 320 -15.27 6.34 -12.44
CA ARG A 320 -15.61 5.96 -11.07
C ARG A 320 -16.70 6.83 -10.45
N HIS A 321 -17.19 7.84 -11.15
CA HIS A 321 -18.13 8.80 -10.60
C HIS A 321 -19.56 8.23 -10.55
N LEU A 322 -19.98 7.78 -9.36
CA LEU A 322 -21.35 7.35 -9.08
C LEU A 322 -22.13 8.41 -8.28
N HIS A 323 -23.29 8.81 -8.78
CA HIS A 323 -24.29 9.60 -8.06
C HIS A 323 -25.32 8.69 -7.39
N PHE A 324 -25.61 8.92 -6.10
CA PHE A 324 -26.68 8.24 -5.37
C PHE A 324 -27.24 9.13 -4.25
N ASN A 325 -28.43 8.79 -3.74
CA ASN A 325 -29.04 9.52 -2.62
C ASN A 325 -28.65 8.87 -1.29
N LEU A 326 -27.98 9.63 -0.42
CA LEU A 326 -27.49 9.14 0.87
C LEU A 326 -28.61 8.66 1.80
N HIS A 327 -29.72 9.41 1.92
CA HIS A 327 -30.86 8.98 2.75
C HIS A 327 -31.49 7.68 2.26
N VAL A 328 -31.53 7.46 0.95
CA VAL A 328 -32.02 6.18 0.40
C VAL A 328 -31.08 5.04 0.79
N LEU A 329 -29.75 5.25 0.73
CA LEU A 329 -28.78 4.26 1.16
C LEU A 329 -28.90 3.94 2.66
N LEU A 330 -29.00 4.97 3.51
CA LEU A 330 -29.17 4.78 4.96
C LEU A 330 -30.46 4.02 5.29
N ASN A 331 -31.56 4.33 4.59
CA ASN A 331 -32.82 3.58 4.72
C ASN A 331 -32.69 2.10 4.32
N ILE A 332 -31.95 1.81 3.24
CA ILE A 332 -31.67 0.42 2.82
C ILE A 332 -30.87 -0.29 3.92
N ILE A 333 -29.80 0.34 4.42
CA ILE A 333 -28.96 -0.21 5.48
C ILE A 333 -29.79 -0.50 6.74
N ALA A 334 -30.58 0.46 7.22
CA ALA A 334 -31.41 0.30 8.41
C ALA A 334 -32.44 -0.83 8.25
N LYS A 335 -33.11 -0.91 7.09
CA LYS A 335 -34.07 -1.98 6.79
C LYS A 335 -33.42 -3.35 6.74
N SER A 336 -32.20 -3.47 6.21
CA SER A 336 -31.47 -4.75 6.11
C SER A 336 -31.24 -5.42 7.47
N VAL A 337 -31.23 -4.64 8.56
CA VAL A 337 -31.09 -5.12 9.95
C VAL A 337 -32.34 -4.90 10.80
N ALA A 338 -33.48 -4.62 10.16
CA ALA A 338 -34.79 -4.40 10.79
C ALA A 338 -34.80 -3.28 11.86
N ARG A 339 -34.15 -2.15 11.55
CA ARG A 339 -34.06 -0.95 12.40
C ARG A 339 -34.56 0.31 11.69
N PRO A 340 -34.96 1.36 12.43
CA PRO A 340 -35.19 2.68 11.85
C PRO A 340 -33.87 3.34 11.41
N GLU A 341 -33.95 4.27 10.44
CA GLU A 341 -32.79 5.05 9.96
C GLU A 341 -32.16 5.87 11.09
N ASP A 342 -33.00 6.41 11.99
CA ASP A 342 -32.57 7.26 13.12
C ASP A 342 -31.66 6.53 14.13
N ASP A 343 -31.63 5.19 14.13
CA ASP A 343 -30.72 4.42 14.99
C ASP A 343 -29.27 4.46 14.46
N ILE A 344 -29.03 4.91 13.22
CA ILE A 344 -27.68 5.05 12.67
C ILE A 344 -27.03 6.30 13.26
N THR A 345 -26.04 6.09 14.12
CA THR A 345 -25.32 7.15 14.83
C THR A 345 -24.09 7.65 14.08
N GLU A 346 -23.49 6.81 13.25
CA GLU A 346 -22.30 7.13 12.47
C GLU A 346 -22.41 6.49 11.09
N PHE A 347 -22.09 7.26 10.05
CA PHE A 347 -21.91 6.75 8.69
C PHE A 347 -20.63 7.34 8.11
N SER A 348 -19.65 6.50 7.85
CA SER A 348 -18.33 6.93 7.38
C SER A 348 -17.86 6.07 6.22
N LYS A 349 -17.13 6.68 5.29
CA LYS A 349 -16.44 5.97 4.22
C LYS A 349 -15.15 5.41 4.79
N ILE A 350 -14.99 4.08 4.76
CA ILE A 350 -13.85 3.40 5.39
C ILE A 350 -12.80 2.94 4.39
N GLY A 351 -13.13 2.87 3.10
CA GLY A 351 -12.17 2.47 2.07
C GLY A 351 -12.68 2.63 0.65
N GLU A 352 -11.75 2.63 -0.30
CA GLU A 352 -12.01 2.53 -1.74
C GLU A 352 -11.02 1.56 -2.38
N GLY A 353 -11.56 0.64 -3.17
CA GLY A 353 -10.77 -0.34 -3.93
C GLY A 353 -10.69 0.00 -5.41
N GLY A 354 -10.29 -0.99 -6.21
CA GLY A 354 -10.37 -0.90 -7.68
C GLY A 354 -11.80 -0.79 -8.20
N SER A 355 -12.72 -1.50 -7.53
CA SER A 355 -14.10 -1.74 -7.97
C SER A 355 -15.17 -1.10 -7.07
N TYR A 356 -14.92 -0.89 -5.77
CA TYR A 356 -15.95 -0.46 -4.81
C TYR A 356 -15.58 0.78 -4.01
N ARG A 357 -16.62 1.52 -3.60
CA ARG A 357 -16.62 2.35 -2.40
C ARG A 357 -17.19 1.54 -1.23
N VAL A 358 -16.53 1.65 -0.07
CA VAL A 358 -16.91 0.92 1.14
C VAL A 358 -17.25 1.91 2.25
N PHE A 359 -18.44 1.77 2.80
CA PHE A 359 -18.95 2.57 3.90
C PHE A 359 -19.25 1.68 5.11
N GLU A 360 -19.05 2.23 6.30
CA GLU A 360 -19.47 1.64 7.56
C GLU A 360 -20.62 2.46 8.15
N ALA A 361 -21.68 1.78 8.57
CA ALA A 361 -22.77 2.35 9.35
C ALA A 361 -22.76 1.72 10.75
N LYS A 362 -22.76 2.57 11.79
CA LYS A 362 -22.84 2.13 13.20
C LYS A 362 -24.16 2.54 13.83
N PHE A 363 -24.80 1.59 14.51
CA PHE A 363 -26.07 1.79 15.20
C PHE A 363 -25.87 2.06 16.69
N GLU A 364 -26.90 2.63 17.35
CA GLU A 364 -26.86 3.00 18.78
C GLU A 364 -26.42 1.87 19.73
N ASP A 365 -26.73 0.62 19.42
CA ASP A 365 -26.37 -0.54 20.25
C ASP A 365 -24.98 -1.13 19.95
N GLY A 366 -24.21 -0.47 19.09
CA GLY A 366 -22.88 -0.90 18.67
C GLY A 366 -22.83 -1.87 17.49
N LEU A 367 -23.96 -2.25 16.89
CA LEU A 367 -23.97 -3.00 15.63
C LEU A 367 -23.29 -2.19 14.52
N ALA A 368 -22.39 -2.82 13.77
CA ALA A 368 -21.73 -2.22 12.60
C ALA A 368 -22.03 -3.03 11.33
N VAL A 369 -22.38 -2.31 10.26
CA VAL A 369 -22.74 -2.88 8.95
C VAL A 369 -21.89 -2.22 7.87
N ILE A 370 -21.50 -3.01 6.87
CA ILE A 370 -20.73 -2.55 5.72
C ILE A 370 -21.64 -2.40 4.51
N ALA A 371 -21.56 -1.26 3.82
CA ALA A 371 -22.21 -1.01 2.54
C ALA A 371 -21.14 -0.86 1.45
N ARG A 372 -21.21 -1.70 0.41
CA ARG A 372 -20.33 -1.67 -0.75
C ARG A 372 -21.11 -1.22 -1.98
N LEU A 373 -20.63 -0.18 -2.64
CA LEU A 373 -21.20 0.34 -3.88
C LEU A 373 -20.15 0.22 -5.00
N PRO A 374 -20.38 -0.60 -6.04
CA PRO A 374 -19.46 -0.70 -7.16
C PRO A 374 -19.42 0.61 -7.96
N TYR A 375 -18.27 0.89 -8.57
CA TYR A 375 -18.14 1.98 -9.52
C TYR A 375 -18.91 1.70 -10.81
N PRO A 376 -19.34 2.72 -11.56
CA PRO A 376 -20.02 2.53 -12.85
C PRO A 376 -19.17 1.78 -13.89
N CYS A 377 -17.84 1.84 -13.76
CA CYS A 377 -16.90 1.10 -14.60
C CYS A 377 -16.65 -0.35 -14.15
N THR A 378 -17.25 -0.80 -13.06
CA THR A 378 -17.14 -2.18 -12.59
C THR A 378 -17.90 -3.10 -13.54
N ILE A 379 -17.24 -4.17 -14.00
CA ILE A 379 -17.78 -5.09 -15.00
C ILE A 379 -17.65 -6.53 -14.52
N PRO A 380 -18.57 -7.43 -14.85
CA PRO A 380 -19.77 -7.18 -15.65
C PRO A 380 -20.89 -6.47 -14.88
N PRO A 381 -21.60 -5.51 -15.51
CA PRO A 381 -22.79 -4.92 -14.92
C PRO A 381 -23.83 -6.02 -14.69
N THR A 382 -24.55 -5.93 -13.57
CA THR A 382 -25.53 -6.90 -13.07
C THR A 382 -24.97 -8.27 -12.69
N TYR A 383 -24.17 -8.91 -13.55
CA TYR A 383 -23.61 -10.22 -13.26
C TYR A 383 -22.58 -10.20 -12.12
N GLY A 384 -21.80 -9.11 -11.97
CA GLY A 384 -20.76 -9.00 -10.95
C GLY A 384 -21.31 -9.18 -9.54
N ILE A 385 -22.22 -8.28 -9.12
CA ILE A 385 -22.89 -8.36 -7.81
C ILE A 385 -23.73 -9.62 -7.65
N ALA A 386 -24.50 -10.01 -8.69
CA ALA A 386 -25.35 -11.20 -8.61
C ALA A 386 -24.51 -12.46 -8.35
N SER A 387 -23.33 -12.55 -8.96
CA SER A 387 -22.43 -13.67 -8.76
C SER A 387 -21.70 -13.63 -7.44
N GLU A 388 -21.20 -12.45 -7.04
CA GLU A 388 -20.49 -12.28 -5.77
C GLU A 388 -21.37 -12.69 -4.59
N VAL A 389 -22.61 -12.20 -4.52
CA VAL A 389 -23.52 -12.51 -3.41
C VAL A 389 -23.89 -14.00 -3.40
N ALA A 390 -24.18 -14.60 -4.57
CA ALA A 390 -24.46 -16.03 -4.65
C ALA A 390 -23.26 -16.89 -4.22
N THR A 391 -22.05 -16.46 -4.58
CA THR A 391 -20.81 -17.11 -4.14
C THR A 391 -20.65 -17.03 -2.64
N ILE A 392 -20.80 -15.84 -2.04
CA ILE A 392 -20.72 -15.64 -0.59
C ILE A 392 -21.71 -16.56 0.14
N GLU A 393 -22.99 -16.54 -0.25
CA GLU A 393 -24.02 -17.34 0.41
C GLU A 393 -23.79 -18.84 0.23
N TYR A 394 -23.40 -19.29 -0.97
CA TYR A 394 -23.07 -20.71 -1.21
C TYR A 394 -21.91 -21.16 -0.33
N LEU A 395 -20.80 -20.42 -0.31
CA LEU A 395 -19.59 -20.78 0.45
C LEU A 395 -19.82 -20.73 1.96
N ARG A 396 -20.64 -19.79 2.46
CA ARG A 396 -21.08 -19.78 3.86
C ARG A 396 -21.83 -21.05 4.24
N LEU A 397 -22.71 -21.56 3.36
CA LEU A 397 -23.41 -22.83 3.59
C LEU A 397 -22.44 -24.03 3.60
N GLN A 398 -21.27 -23.91 2.98
CA GLN A 398 -20.21 -24.91 3.03
C GLN A 398 -19.28 -24.76 4.26
N GLY A 399 -19.56 -23.79 5.14
CA GLY A 399 -18.79 -23.56 6.38
C GLY A 399 -17.57 -22.66 6.22
N ILE A 400 -17.42 -21.96 5.09
CA ILE A 400 -16.35 -20.97 4.92
C ILE A 400 -16.69 -19.71 5.75
N PRO A 401 -15.77 -19.20 6.58
CA PRO A 401 -16.00 -18.01 7.39
C PRO A 401 -15.98 -16.77 6.50
N ILE A 402 -17.15 -16.27 6.12
CA ILE A 402 -17.34 -15.07 5.27
C ILE A 402 -18.43 -14.23 5.95
N PRO A 403 -18.37 -12.88 6.02
CA PRO A 403 -19.46 -12.09 6.62
C PRO A 403 -20.78 -12.26 5.85
N LYS A 404 -21.92 -12.24 6.56
CA LYS A 404 -23.24 -12.49 5.93
C LYS A 404 -23.69 -11.32 5.06
N VAL A 405 -24.29 -11.59 3.91
CA VAL A 405 -25.01 -10.57 3.13
C VAL A 405 -26.39 -10.34 3.76
N LEU A 406 -26.72 -9.07 3.99
CA LEU A 406 -27.94 -8.62 4.66
C LEU A 406 -28.98 -8.11 3.66
N ASP A 407 -28.53 -7.38 2.64
CA ASP A 407 -29.34 -6.92 1.52
C ASP A 407 -28.44 -6.63 0.31
N TRP A 408 -28.98 -6.67 -0.90
CA TRP A 408 -28.21 -6.39 -2.11
C TRP A 408 -29.09 -6.08 -3.31
N SER A 409 -28.51 -5.41 -4.31
CA SER A 409 -29.14 -5.24 -5.62
C SER A 409 -28.10 -5.21 -6.72
N SER A 410 -28.29 -6.05 -7.74
CA SER A 410 -27.51 -6.04 -8.99
C SER A 410 -28.19 -5.26 -10.14
N SER A 411 -29.32 -4.61 -9.88
CA SER A 411 -30.07 -3.93 -10.93
C SER A 411 -30.44 -2.52 -10.48
N PRO A 412 -29.69 -1.49 -10.96
CA PRO A 412 -29.97 -0.09 -10.67
C PRO A 412 -31.38 0.35 -11.04
N ALA A 413 -31.98 -0.27 -12.07
CA ALA A 413 -33.27 0.13 -12.63
C ALA A 413 -34.47 -0.19 -11.74
N ILE A 414 -34.33 -1.14 -10.80
CA ILE A 414 -35.45 -1.67 -10.01
C ILE A 414 -35.36 -1.33 -8.53
N ASN A 415 -34.25 -0.71 -8.08
CA ASN A 415 -34.03 -0.37 -6.69
C ASN A 415 -34.02 1.15 -6.48
N PRO A 416 -34.46 1.65 -5.31
CA PRO A 416 -34.65 3.08 -5.09
C PRO A 416 -33.35 3.88 -5.04
N LEU A 417 -32.20 3.23 -4.83
CA LEU A 417 -30.90 3.91 -4.80
C LEU A 417 -30.45 4.35 -6.19
N GLY A 418 -30.90 3.65 -7.24
CA GLY A 418 -30.47 3.88 -8.62
C GLY A 418 -29.03 3.40 -8.88
N ALA A 419 -28.49 2.53 -8.02
CA ALA A 419 -27.15 1.98 -8.12
C ALA A 419 -27.15 0.51 -7.66
N GLU A 420 -26.16 -0.26 -8.08
CA GLU A 420 -25.90 -1.58 -7.48
C GLU A 420 -25.33 -1.39 -6.08
N TYR A 421 -25.58 -2.35 -5.19
CA TYR A 421 -25.02 -2.33 -3.83
C TYR A 421 -25.03 -3.72 -3.19
N VAL A 422 -24.18 -3.88 -2.17
CA VAL A 422 -24.19 -5.01 -1.23
C VAL A 422 -24.10 -4.46 0.18
N ILE A 423 -25.06 -4.83 1.03
CA ILE A 423 -25.06 -4.56 2.47
C ILE A 423 -24.73 -5.86 3.18
N MET A 424 -23.73 -5.85 4.05
CA MET A 424 -23.23 -7.06 4.70
C MET A 424 -22.72 -6.79 6.12
N GLU A 425 -22.60 -7.85 6.92
CA GLU A 425 -21.98 -7.78 8.24
C GLU A 425 -20.52 -7.30 8.14
N LYS A 426 -20.07 -6.55 9.16
CA LYS A 426 -18.64 -6.25 9.30
C LYS A 426 -17.87 -7.52 9.68
N ALA A 427 -16.75 -7.77 8.99
CA ALA A 427 -15.84 -8.85 9.34
C ALA A 427 -15.34 -8.67 10.78
N ARG A 428 -15.32 -9.75 11.55
CA ARG A 428 -14.85 -9.75 12.94
C ARG A 428 -13.34 -9.96 12.98
N GLY A 429 -12.69 -9.46 14.01
CA GLY A 429 -11.23 -9.62 14.18
C GLY A 429 -10.43 -8.54 13.46
N LYS A 430 -9.14 -8.80 13.26
CA LYS A 430 -8.19 -7.91 12.59
C LYS A 430 -7.73 -8.53 11.28
N GLU A 431 -7.39 -7.70 10.31
CA GLU A 431 -6.78 -8.14 9.06
C GLU A 431 -5.47 -8.90 9.33
N LEU A 432 -5.22 -9.95 8.57
CA LEU A 432 -4.02 -10.76 8.69
C LEU A 432 -2.77 -9.92 8.42
N GLU A 433 -2.78 -9.03 7.41
CA GLU A 433 -1.66 -8.12 7.13
C GLU A 433 -1.28 -7.26 8.34
N ALA A 434 -2.28 -6.66 9.00
CA ALA A 434 -2.07 -5.79 10.16
C ALA A 434 -1.47 -6.51 11.37
N THR A 435 -1.59 -7.84 11.43
CA THR A 435 -1.08 -8.67 12.53
C THR A 435 0.13 -9.53 12.15
N TRP A 436 0.41 -9.70 10.85
CA TRP A 436 1.39 -10.65 10.33
C TRP A 436 2.80 -10.44 10.91
N TYR A 437 3.24 -9.19 10.98
CA TYR A 437 4.59 -8.84 11.42
C TYR A 437 4.77 -8.90 12.94
N SER A 438 3.68 -8.84 13.71
CA SER A 438 3.72 -9.00 15.17
C SER A 438 3.56 -10.45 15.61
N MET A 439 3.05 -11.32 14.73
CA MET A 439 2.91 -12.75 15.02
C MET A 439 4.25 -13.46 15.18
N ASN A 440 4.33 -14.27 16.24
CA ASN A 440 5.44 -15.20 16.41
C ASN A 440 5.39 -16.34 15.37
N PHE A 441 6.40 -17.18 15.41
CA PHE A 441 6.56 -18.26 14.46
C PHE A 441 5.41 -19.28 14.46
N ASP A 442 4.98 -19.73 15.65
CA ASP A 442 3.94 -20.75 15.77
C ASP A 442 2.57 -20.19 15.34
N GLU A 443 2.32 -18.91 15.61
CA GLU A 443 1.13 -18.19 15.15
C GLU A 443 1.06 -18.12 13.62
N ARG A 444 2.14 -17.70 12.95
CA ARG A 444 2.18 -17.64 11.47
C ARG A 444 2.03 -19.01 10.83
N LYS A 445 2.66 -20.04 11.41
CA LYS A 445 2.50 -21.43 10.96
C LYS A 445 1.05 -21.89 11.11
N SER A 446 0.42 -21.62 12.25
CA SER A 446 -0.99 -21.94 12.51
C SER A 446 -1.93 -21.22 11.54
N ALA A 447 -1.71 -19.92 11.28
CA ALA A 447 -2.47 -19.16 10.30
C ALA A 447 -2.36 -19.78 8.90
N MET A 448 -1.14 -20.15 8.46
CA MET A 448 -0.92 -20.78 7.16
C MET A 448 -1.62 -22.15 7.06
N GLU A 449 -1.62 -22.94 8.12
CA GLU A 449 -2.33 -24.21 8.18
C GLU A 449 -3.83 -24.02 7.94
N LYS A 450 -4.43 -23.02 8.58
CA LYS A 450 -5.86 -22.70 8.46
C LYS A 450 -6.22 -22.16 7.08
N ILE A 451 -5.38 -21.31 6.49
CA ILE A 451 -5.52 -20.80 5.12
C ILE A 451 -5.59 -21.97 4.13
N VAL A 452 -4.63 -22.90 4.22
CA VAL A 452 -4.58 -24.07 3.34
C VAL A 452 -5.75 -25.02 3.60
N ALA A 453 -6.21 -25.16 4.85
CA ALA A 453 -7.39 -25.94 5.17
C ALA A 453 -8.65 -25.38 4.48
N ILE A 454 -8.84 -24.06 4.49
CA ILE A 454 -9.93 -23.39 3.78
C ILE A 454 -9.82 -23.61 2.28
N GLU A 455 -8.64 -23.45 1.69
CA GLU A 455 -8.44 -23.70 0.26
C GLU A 455 -8.74 -25.16 -0.12
N SER A 456 -8.34 -26.12 0.73
CA SER A 456 -8.70 -27.52 0.54
C SER A 456 -10.22 -27.73 0.58
N LEU A 457 -10.95 -27.05 1.46
CA LEU A 457 -12.42 -27.11 1.46
C LEU A 457 -12.99 -26.61 0.13
N LEU A 458 -12.52 -25.45 -0.37
CA LEU A 458 -12.96 -24.90 -1.65
C LEU A 458 -12.73 -25.87 -2.82
N PHE A 459 -11.56 -26.51 -2.87
CA PHE A 459 -11.18 -27.42 -3.95
C PHE A 459 -11.96 -28.74 -3.93
N ASN A 460 -12.56 -29.10 -2.80
CA ASN A 460 -13.34 -30.31 -2.65
C ASN A 460 -14.85 -30.11 -2.92
N LEU A 461 -15.30 -28.87 -3.14
CA LEU A 461 -16.70 -28.58 -3.46
C LEU A 461 -17.11 -29.22 -4.80
N LYS A 462 -18.30 -29.83 -4.83
CA LYS A 462 -18.83 -30.51 -6.01
C LYS A 462 -19.69 -29.56 -6.83
N LEU A 463 -19.11 -29.06 -7.92
CA LEU A 463 -19.70 -28.09 -8.83
C LEU A 463 -19.96 -28.72 -10.21
N PRO A 464 -21.06 -28.39 -10.89
CA PRO A 464 -21.51 -29.13 -12.08
C PRO A 464 -20.86 -28.67 -13.40
N SER A 465 -20.25 -27.48 -13.44
CA SER A 465 -19.68 -26.88 -14.66
C SER A 465 -18.72 -25.72 -14.32
N PHE A 466 -18.04 -25.20 -15.34
CA PHE A 466 -17.16 -24.02 -15.25
C PHE A 466 -17.92 -22.72 -15.56
N GLY A 467 -17.50 -21.61 -14.95
CA GLY A 467 -18.20 -20.32 -15.02
C GLY A 467 -18.20 -19.64 -13.66
N SER A 468 -19.28 -18.94 -13.31
CA SER A 468 -19.45 -18.32 -11.99
C SER A 468 -20.77 -18.72 -11.34
N LEU A 469 -20.84 -18.68 -10.01
CA LEU A 469 -22.05 -19.03 -9.25
C LEU A 469 -23.06 -17.89 -9.27
N TYR A 470 -24.35 -18.23 -9.31
CA TYR A 470 -25.49 -17.30 -9.23
C TYR A 470 -26.63 -17.92 -8.46
N PHE A 471 -27.57 -17.09 -7.99
CA PHE A 471 -28.90 -17.60 -7.63
C PHE A 471 -29.70 -17.90 -8.89
N THR A 472 -30.48 -18.96 -8.88
CA THR A 472 -31.26 -19.41 -10.06
C THR A 472 -32.28 -18.38 -10.54
N ASP A 473 -32.72 -17.47 -9.67
CA ASP A 473 -33.66 -16.39 -9.96
C ASP A 473 -32.99 -15.02 -10.20
N SER A 474 -31.66 -14.90 -10.02
CA SER A 474 -30.94 -13.64 -10.19
C SER A 474 -30.54 -13.32 -11.64
N LEU A 475 -30.69 -14.30 -12.55
CA LEU A 475 -30.29 -14.19 -13.95
C LEU A 475 -31.48 -13.90 -14.87
N GLN A 476 -31.21 -13.21 -15.98
CA GLN A 476 -32.24 -12.91 -16.98
C GLN A 476 -32.77 -14.19 -17.65
N HIS A 477 -34.06 -14.18 -18.01
CA HIS A 477 -34.69 -15.32 -18.68
C HIS A 477 -34.00 -15.62 -20.02
N GLY A 478 -33.65 -16.90 -20.23
CA GLY A 478 -32.92 -17.35 -21.42
C GLY A 478 -31.39 -17.34 -21.29
N THR A 479 -30.84 -16.96 -20.14
CA THR A 479 -29.41 -17.15 -19.83
C THR A 479 -29.12 -18.64 -19.68
N ASP A 480 -28.06 -19.13 -20.34
CA ASP A 480 -27.61 -20.51 -20.17
C ASP A 480 -27.07 -20.72 -18.75
N VAL A 481 -27.58 -21.76 -18.08
CA VAL A 481 -27.22 -22.08 -16.69
C VAL A 481 -27.16 -23.59 -16.48
N VAL A 482 -26.36 -24.02 -15.49
CA VAL A 482 -26.34 -25.39 -14.99
C VAL A 482 -26.64 -25.37 -13.50
N VAL A 483 -27.80 -25.87 -13.11
CA VAL A 483 -28.26 -25.93 -11.72
C VAL A 483 -27.41 -26.93 -10.92
N LEU A 484 -27.12 -26.63 -9.66
CA LEU A 484 -26.38 -27.54 -8.79
C LEU A 484 -27.23 -28.81 -8.49
N PRO A 485 -26.67 -30.04 -8.60
CA PRO A 485 -27.46 -31.28 -8.52
C PRO A 485 -28.28 -31.45 -7.24
N ASP A 486 -27.76 -31.01 -6.09
CA ASP A 486 -28.38 -31.16 -4.78
C ASP A 486 -28.94 -29.84 -4.22
N ASN A 487 -28.93 -28.76 -5.02
CA ASN A 487 -29.37 -27.44 -4.57
C ASN A 487 -29.93 -26.60 -5.74
N ASN A 488 -31.25 -26.45 -5.79
CA ASN A 488 -31.95 -25.69 -6.83
C ASN A 488 -31.90 -24.15 -6.62
N THR A 489 -31.32 -23.68 -5.53
CA THR A 489 -31.14 -22.25 -5.26
C THR A 489 -29.97 -21.67 -6.04
N PHE A 490 -28.93 -22.46 -6.30
CA PHE A 490 -27.72 -22.01 -6.98
C PHE A 490 -27.56 -22.66 -8.36
N CYS A 491 -26.96 -21.91 -9.29
CA CYS A 491 -26.52 -22.42 -10.57
C CYS A 491 -25.15 -21.87 -10.94
N VAL A 492 -24.49 -22.52 -11.89
CA VAL A 492 -23.32 -21.98 -12.58
C VAL A 492 -23.81 -21.35 -13.89
N GLY A 493 -23.45 -20.09 -14.11
CA GLY A 493 -23.80 -19.31 -15.28
C GLY A 493 -22.56 -18.77 -16.01
N PRO A 494 -22.71 -17.69 -16.79
CA PRO A 494 -21.60 -17.02 -17.45
C PRO A 494 -20.50 -16.59 -16.48
N SER A 495 -19.24 -16.66 -16.91
CA SER A 495 -18.08 -16.23 -16.12
C SER A 495 -18.12 -14.73 -15.83
N THR A 496 -17.83 -14.35 -14.58
CA THR A 496 -17.62 -12.97 -14.16
C THR A 496 -16.15 -12.55 -14.18
N GLU A 497 -15.21 -13.37 -14.67
CA GLU A 497 -13.81 -12.93 -14.79
C GLU A 497 -13.74 -11.66 -15.64
N PHE A 498 -13.07 -10.63 -15.12
CA PHE A 498 -12.95 -9.30 -15.70
C PHE A 498 -12.67 -9.32 -17.23
N LEU A 499 -11.77 -10.19 -17.68
CA LEU A 499 -11.32 -10.28 -19.07
C LEU A 499 -12.40 -10.79 -20.04
N TRP A 500 -13.52 -11.38 -19.57
CA TRP A 500 -14.66 -11.69 -20.44
C TRP A 500 -15.45 -10.47 -20.88
N TRP A 501 -15.28 -9.35 -20.18
CA TRP A 501 -16.14 -8.17 -20.30
C TRP A 501 -15.36 -6.93 -20.71
N TYR A 502 -14.07 -6.89 -20.36
CA TYR A 502 -13.15 -5.77 -20.58
C TYR A 502 -13.05 -5.31 -22.05
N HIS A 503 -13.06 -3.99 -22.27
CA HIS A 503 -13.03 -3.31 -23.58
C HIS A 503 -13.94 -3.99 -24.62
N LYS A 504 -15.27 -3.85 -24.52
CA LYS A 504 -16.24 -4.36 -25.51
C LYS A 504 -16.31 -5.88 -25.70
N ARG A 505 -15.52 -6.70 -24.98
CA ARG A 505 -15.67 -8.17 -25.00
C ARG A 505 -17.05 -8.62 -24.52
N GLY A 506 -17.67 -7.83 -23.63
CA GLY A 506 -19.06 -7.99 -23.22
C GLY A 506 -20.08 -7.91 -24.36
N GLU A 507 -19.78 -7.15 -25.43
CA GLU A 507 -20.67 -6.94 -26.58
C GLU A 507 -20.62 -8.11 -27.59
N LEU A 508 -19.58 -8.94 -27.52
CA LEU A 508 -19.40 -10.08 -28.42
C LEU A 508 -20.41 -11.19 -28.11
N LYS A 509 -20.92 -11.85 -29.17
CA LYS A 509 -21.79 -13.04 -29.06
C LYS A 509 -20.98 -14.32 -28.87
N THR A 510 -19.98 -14.26 -28.00
CA THR A 510 -19.10 -15.38 -27.65
C THR A 510 -19.72 -16.23 -26.54
N ASN A 511 -19.33 -17.51 -26.49
CA ASN A 511 -19.71 -18.39 -25.39
C ASN A 511 -18.96 -17.97 -24.11
N LYS A 512 -19.67 -17.30 -23.18
CA LYS A 512 -19.15 -16.84 -21.87
C LYS A 512 -19.34 -17.87 -20.75
N GLY A 513 -19.75 -19.08 -21.09
CA GLY A 513 -20.14 -20.12 -20.15
C GLY A 513 -21.63 -20.11 -19.82
N PRO A 514 -22.10 -21.07 -19.01
CA PRO A 514 -21.31 -22.09 -18.34
C PRO A 514 -20.76 -23.15 -19.32
N TRP A 515 -19.55 -23.64 -19.08
CA TRP A 515 -18.92 -24.69 -19.89
C TRP A 515 -18.98 -26.02 -19.17
N LYS A 516 -19.30 -27.11 -19.87
CA LYS A 516 -19.38 -28.45 -19.27
C LYS A 516 -18.06 -29.20 -19.36
N LEU A 517 -17.24 -28.89 -20.37
CA LEU A 517 -15.95 -29.54 -20.59
C LEU A 517 -14.81 -28.52 -20.60
N PRO A 518 -13.62 -28.86 -20.07
CA PRO A 518 -12.46 -27.96 -20.11
C PRO A 518 -12.07 -27.53 -21.54
N ALA A 519 -12.28 -28.40 -22.53
CA ALA A 519 -12.03 -28.08 -23.93
C ALA A 519 -12.93 -26.94 -24.45
N GLU A 520 -14.19 -26.86 -24.00
CA GLU A 520 -15.10 -25.78 -24.37
C GLU A 520 -14.64 -24.44 -23.80
N LEU A 521 -14.18 -24.43 -22.54
CA LEU A 521 -13.58 -23.27 -21.89
C LEU A 521 -12.35 -22.76 -22.66
N LEU A 522 -11.36 -23.64 -22.90
CA LEU A 522 -10.13 -23.27 -23.60
C LEU A 522 -10.39 -22.79 -25.04
N ASN A 523 -11.33 -23.41 -25.73
CA ASN A 523 -11.73 -22.95 -27.06
C ASN A 523 -12.41 -21.58 -27.00
N SER A 524 -13.26 -21.35 -26.00
CA SER A 524 -14.01 -20.10 -25.86
C SER A 524 -13.12 -18.90 -25.56
N ILE A 525 -12.06 -19.04 -24.74
CA ILE A 525 -11.11 -17.95 -24.47
C ILE A 525 -10.35 -17.53 -25.75
N GLY A 526 -9.91 -18.48 -26.57
CA GLY A 526 -9.21 -18.20 -27.81
C GLY A 526 -10.12 -17.56 -28.85
N LEU A 527 -11.35 -18.08 -28.99
CA LEU A 527 -12.35 -17.52 -29.90
C LEU A 527 -12.78 -16.12 -29.48
N ARG A 528 -12.92 -15.84 -28.17
CA ARG A 528 -13.22 -14.50 -27.66
C ARG A 528 -12.19 -13.48 -28.14
N GLU A 529 -10.91 -13.75 -27.91
CA GLU A 529 -9.85 -12.82 -28.30
C GLU A 529 -9.72 -12.69 -29.82
N LEU A 530 -9.91 -13.80 -30.56
CA LEU A 530 -9.87 -13.81 -32.02
C LEU A 530 -11.01 -12.99 -32.63
N GLU A 531 -12.24 -13.15 -32.15
CA GLU A 531 -13.39 -12.36 -32.58
C GLU A 531 -13.21 -10.89 -32.22
N TRP A 532 -12.72 -10.59 -31.01
CA TRP A 532 -12.44 -9.23 -30.60
C TRP A 532 -11.43 -8.55 -31.53
N LEU A 533 -10.31 -9.21 -31.82
CA LEU A 533 -9.27 -8.69 -32.72
C LEU A 533 -9.78 -8.47 -34.14
N ARG A 534 -10.63 -9.36 -34.65
CA ARG A 534 -11.22 -9.23 -35.99
C ARG A 534 -12.23 -8.08 -36.06
N ALA A 535 -12.96 -7.82 -34.98
CA ALA A 535 -13.97 -6.75 -34.93
C ALA A 535 -13.38 -5.37 -34.61
N PHE A 536 -12.41 -5.32 -33.69
CA PHE A 536 -11.93 -4.07 -33.07
C PHE A 536 -10.40 -3.90 -33.09
N GLY A 537 -9.65 -4.95 -33.42
CA GLY A 537 -8.19 -4.91 -33.41
C GLY A 537 -7.63 -3.87 -34.38
N ALA A 538 -6.74 -3.02 -33.87
CA ALA A 538 -6.03 -2.02 -34.65
C ALA A 538 -4.52 -2.06 -34.36
N PRO A 539 -3.67 -1.65 -35.32
CA PRO A 539 -2.25 -1.46 -35.07
C PRO A 539 -2.03 -0.45 -33.94
N ARG A 540 -1.27 -0.85 -32.92
CA ARG A 540 -0.96 -0.02 -31.74
C ARG A 540 0.48 -0.21 -31.29
N TYR A 541 1.01 0.77 -30.57
CA TYR A 541 2.26 0.56 -29.85
C TYR A 541 2.03 -0.42 -28.70
N PRO A 542 3.05 -1.22 -28.33
CA PRO A 542 3.05 -1.93 -27.06
C PRO A 542 2.64 -0.99 -25.91
N ARG A 543 1.71 -1.45 -25.05
CA ARG A 543 1.22 -0.70 -23.90
C ARG A 543 2.37 -0.33 -22.97
N GLU A 544 3.19 -1.31 -22.63
CA GLU A 544 4.40 -1.12 -21.82
C GLU A 544 5.44 -0.30 -22.64
N PRO A 545 5.75 0.96 -22.26
CA PRO A 545 6.57 1.83 -23.10
C PRO A 545 7.98 1.27 -23.37
N LEU A 546 8.55 0.51 -22.43
CA LEU A 546 9.85 -0.14 -22.63
C LEU A 546 9.86 -1.16 -23.77
N TYR A 547 8.71 -1.77 -24.07
CA TYR A 547 8.61 -2.74 -25.17
C TYR A 547 8.70 -2.09 -26.55
N ARG A 548 8.39 -0.80 -26.68
CA ARG A 548 8.34 -0.12 -28.00
C ARG A 548 9.65 -0.24 -28.77
N ARG A 549 10.79 -0.14 -28.08
CA ARG A 549 12.12 -0.30 -28.68
C ARG A 549 12.34 -1.70 -29.26
N LEU A 550 11.78 -2.73 -28.62
CA LEU A 550 11.87 -4.12 -29.08
C LEU A 550 11.15 -4.35 -30.43
N TYR A 551 10.20 -3.47 -30.76
CA TYR A 551 9.47 -3.45 -32.03
C TYR A 551 9.91 -2.30 -32.93
N GLY A 552 11.16 -1.81 -32.79
CA GLY A 552 11.70 -0.75 -33.63
C GLY A 552 10.99 0.61 -33.47
N ASN A 553 10.26 0.81 -32.37
CA ASN A 553 9.35 1.95 -32.16
C ASN A 553 8.28 2.08 -33.26
N GLU A 554 7.76 0.95 -33.75
CA GLU A 554 6.64 0.90 -34.69
C GLU A 554 5.39 0.30 -34.03
N LYS A 555 4.22 0.57 -34.62
CA LYS A 555 2.96 -0.05 -34.20
C LYS A 555 2.98 -1.53 -34.61
N VAL A 556 2.62 -2.41 -33.69
CA VAL A 556 2.47 -3.84 -33.98
C VAL A 556 1.10 -4.06 -34.61
N ASN A 557 1.05 -4.80 -35.72
CA ASN A 557 -0.20 -5.14 -36.39
C ASN A 557 -0.92 -6.28 -35.62
N PRO A 558 -2.23 -6.22 -35.35
CA PRO A 558 -2.96 -7.30 -34.66
C PRO A 558 -2.91 -8.67 -35.37
N GLU A 559 -2.63 -8.70 -36.68
CA GLU A 559 -2.55 -9.93 -37.48
C GLU A 559 -1.58 -10.98 -36.92
N VAL A 560 -0.50 -10.56 -36.26
CA VAL A 560 0.43 -11.51 -35.62
C VAL A 560 -0.18 -12.20 -34.40
N GLN A 561 -1.00 -11.49 -33.62
CA GLN A 561 -1.71 -12.10 -32.50
C GLN A 561 -2.86 -12.98 -32.99
N ILE A 562 -3.53 -12.60 -34.08
CA ILE A 562 -4.55 -13.44 -34.74
C ILE A 562 -3.95 -14.81 -35.09
N ARG A 563 -2.78 -14.87 -35.72
CA ARG A 563 -2.10 -16.13 -36.05
C ARG A 563 -1.73 -16.94 -34.81
N ASN A 564 -1.21 -16.28 -33.77
CA ASN A 564 -0.87 -16.98 -32.52
C ASN A 564 -2.12 -17.55 -31.81
N LEU A 565 -3.27 -16.89 -31.92
CA LEU A 565 -4.54 -17.39 -31.40
C LEU A 565 -5.08 -18.56 -32.23
N GLU A 566 -4.93 -18.51 -33.56
CA GLU A 566 -5.27 -19.64 -34.45
C GLU A 566 -4.38 -20.87 -34.16
N ASP A 567 -3.08 -20.65 -33.96
CA ASP A 567 -2.13 -21.67 -33.49
C ASP A 567 -2.59 -22.27 -32.14
N PHE A 568 -2.92 -21.41 -31.17
CA PHE A 568 -3.46 -21.85 -29.87
C PHE A 568 -4.72 -22.70 -30.03
N LEU A 569 -5.70 -22.25 -30.82
CA LEU A 569 -6.96 -22.96 -31.05
C LEU A 569 -6.74 -24.35 -31.66
N SER A 570 -5.68 -24.52 -32.47
CA SER A 570 -5.30 -25.84 -32.99
C SER A 570 -4.69 -26.77 -31.92
N VAL A 571 -4.07 -26.21 -30.87
CA VAL A 571 -3.40 -26.95 -29.79
C VAL A 571 -4.34 -27.20 -28.60
N ALA A 572 -5.26 -26.29 -28.30
CA ALA A 572 -6.12 -26.29 -27.12
C ALA A 572 -6.89 -27.61 -26.87
N PRO A 573 -7.46 -28.29 -27.88
CA PRO A 573 -8.14 -29.57 -27.67
C PRO A 573 -7.19 -30.70 -27.27
N HIS A 574 -5.89 -30.56 -27.54
CA HIS A 574 -4.88 -31.60 -27.40
C HIS A 574 -4.07 -31.51 -26.11
N ILE A 575 -4.40 -30.57 -25.21
CA ILE A 575 -3.66 -30.35 -23.95
C ILE A 575 -4.50 -30.66 -22.71
N ILE A 576 -5.73 -31.13 -22.89
CA ILE A 576 -6.61 -31.56 -21.81
C ILE A 576 -5.97 -32.77 -21.11
N PRO A 577 -5.70 -32.69 -19.78
CA PRO A 577 -5.09 -33.80 -19.06
C PRO A 577 -5.96 -35.07 -19.11
N SER A 578 -5.32 -36.23 -19.19
CA SER A 578 -6.03 -37.52 -19.18
C SER A 578 -6.55 -37.93 -17.80
N GLN A 579 -6.00 -37.36 -16.72
CA GLN A 579 -6.45 -37.64 -15.37
C GLN A 579 -7.72 -36.86 -15.08
N GLU A 580 -8.79 -37.56 -14.70
CA GLU A 580 -10.12 -36.97 -14.50
C GLU A 580 -10.13 -35.86 -13.44
N PHE A 581 -9.48 -36.08 -12.30
CA PHE A 581 -9.44 -35.10 -11.20
C PHE A 581 -8.84 -33.74 -11.59
N LEU A 582 -7.97 -33.69 -12.62
CA LEU A 582 -7.40 -32.43 -13.11
C LEU A 582 -8.43 -31.57 -13.84
N ASN A 583 -9.47 -32.22 -14.37
CA ASN A 583 -10.52 -31.61 -15.16
C ASN A 583 -11.75 -31.25 -14.30
N GLU A 584 -11.74 -31.52 -13.00
CA GLU A 584 -12.88 -31.23 -12.12
C GLU A 584 -13.09 -29.70 -11.95
N PRO A 585 -14.35 -29.21 -11.98
CA PRO A 585 -14.68 -27.82 -11.66
C PRO A 585 -14.24 -27.45 -10.24
N THR A 586 -13.31 -26.50 -10.15
CA THR A 586 -12.65 -26.07 -8.92
C THR A 586 -12.86 -24.57 -8.72
N ILE A 587 -13.38 -24.20 -7.55
CA ILE A 587 -13.53 -22.79 -7.15
C ILE A 587 -12.37 -22.38 -6.25
N ARG A 588 -11.93 -21.13 -6.38
CA ARG A 588 -10.83 -20.57 -5.59
C ARG A 588 -11.10 -19.09 -5.33
N HIS A 589 -10.59 -18.59 -4.21
CA HIS A 589 -10.60 -17.16 -3.92
C HIS A 589 -9.80 -16.38 -5.00
N PRO A 590 -10.37 -15.30 -5.56
CA PRO A 590 -9.77 -14.53 -6.67
C PRO A 590 -8.53 -13.74 -6.24
N ASP A 591 -8.56 -13.12 -5.05
CA ASP A 591 -7.40 -12.45 -4.45
C ASP A 591 -7.18 -12.91 -3.00
N PHE A 592 -6.46 -14.03 -2.81
CA PHE A 592 -6.24 -14.59 -1.48
C PHE A 592 -5.10 -13.86 -0.73
N SER A 593 -5.22 -12.53 -0.66
CA SER A 593 -4.28 -11.64 0.01
C SER A 593 -4.52 -11.60 1.54
N PRO A 594 -3.48 -11.32 2.34
CA PRO A 594 -3.65 -11.13 3.78
C PRO A 594 -4.64 -10.01 4.18
N ASN A 595 -4.96 -9.07 3.27
CA ASN A 595 -5.91 -7.97 3.54
C ASN A 595 -7.36 -8.44 3.48
N ASN A 596 -7.59 -9.54 2.78
CA ASN A 596 -8.90 -10.14 2.62
C ASN A 596 -9.19 -11.22 3.67
N ILE A 597 -8.27 -11.47 4.61
CA ILE A 597 -8.37 -12.51 5.64
C ILE A 597 -8.38 -11.85 7.02
N PHE A 598 -9.37 -12.15 7.83
CA PHE A 598 -9.53 -11.65 9.20
C PHE A 598 -9.29 -12.76 10.20
N ILE A 599 -8.58 -12.42 11.28
CA ILE A 599 -8.27 -13.30 12.40
C ILE A 599 -8.78 -12.70 13.71
N ASP A 600 -9.39 -13.55 14.54
CA ASP A 600 -9.86 -13.17 15.88
C ASP A 600 -8.76 -13.26 16.95
N ASP A 601 -9.07 -12.85 18.18
CA ASP A 601 -8.12 -12.87 19.30
C ASP A 601 -7.67 -14.29 19.71
N ALA A 602 -8.36 -15.34 19.24
CA ALA A 602 -7.98 -16.74 19.43
C ALA A 602 -7.06 -17.26 18.30
N GLY A 603 -6.79 -16.45 17.29
CA GLY A 603 -6.00 -16.83 16.12
C GLY A 603 -6.80 -17.63 15.08
N GLU A 604 -8.13 -17.67 15.16
CA GLU A 604 -8.99 -18.32 14.17
C GLU A 604 -9.35 -17.39 13.02
N ILE A 605 -9.49 -17.94 11.81
CA ILE A 605 -9.96 -17.17 10.65
C ILE A 605 -11.45 -16.88 10.84
N SER A 606 -11.76 -15.62 11.13
CA SER A 606 -13.10 -15.13 11.48
C SER A 606 -13.86 -14.56 10.28
N GLY A 607 -13.18 -14.24 9.18
CA GLY A 607 -13.80 -13.73 7.97
C GLY A 607 -12.87 -13.71 6.77
N ILE A 608 -13.39 -14.02 5.59
CA ILE A 608 -12.75 -13.85 4.29
C ILE A 608 -13.65 -12.99 3.43
N ILE A 609 -13.13 -11.90 2.88
CA ILE A 609 -13.88 -10.92 2.09
C ILE A 609 -13.34 -10.84 0.66
N ASP A 610 -14.00 -10.04 -0.20
CA ASP A 610 -13.59 -9.78 -1.58
C ASP A 610 -13.68 -11.00 -2.52
N TRP A 611 -14.91 -11.52 -2.65
CA TRP A 611 -15.24 -12.67 -3.50
C TRP A 611 -15.66 -12.24 -4.93
N GLU A 612 -15.40 -10.99 -5.32
CA GLU A 612 -15.70 -10.47 -6.66
C GLU A 612 -14.90 -11.24 -7.74
N HIS A 613 -15.52 -11.49 -8.90
CA HIS A 613 -14.90 -12.24 -10.02
C HIS A 613 -14.51 -13.70 -9.70
N THR A 614 -15.03 -14.26 -8.59
CA THR A 614 -14.81 -15.67 -8.26
C THR A 614 -15.24 -16.58 -9.41
N SER A 615 -14.36 -17.52 -9.77
CA SER A 615 -14.51 -18.34 -10.97
C SER A 615 -14.27 -19.80 -10.70
N ILE A 616 -15.09 -20.63 -11.34
CA ILE A 616 -15.01 -22.09 -11.32
C ILE A 616 -14.27 -22.51 -12.58
N LEU A 617 -13.06 -23.05 -12.41
CA LEU A 617 -12.14 -23.43 -13.49
C LEU A 617 -11.61 -24.85 -13.23
N PRO A 618 -11.05 -25.54 -14.26
CA PRO A 618 -10.42 -26.83 -14.04
C PRO A 618 -9.25 -26.75 -13.05
N LEU A 619 -9.03 -27.80 -12.26
CA LEU A 619 -7.91 -27.86 -11.30
C LEU A 619 -6.56 -27.60 -11.97
N PHE A 620 -6.31 -28.07 -13.19
CA PHE A 620 -5.04 -27.82 -13.89
C PHE A 620 -4.80 -26.33 -14.23
N VAL A 621 -5.84 -25.49 -14.20
CA VAL A 621 -5.74 -24.02 -14.34
C VAL A 621 -5.55 -23.38 -12.96
N GLN A 622 -6.33 -23.82 -11.96
CA GLN A 622 -6.34 -23.25 -10.60
C GLN A 622 -5.11 -23.62 -9.75
N ALA A 623 -4.42 -24.72 -10.06
CA ALA A 623 -3.33 -25.26 -9.25
C ALA A 623 -2.05 -24.42 -9.33
N LYS A 624 -1.98 -23.37 -8.50
CA LYS A 624 -0.81 -22.50 -8.29
C LYS A 624 -0.72 -22.07 -6.82
N ILE A 625 0.45 -21.63 -6.36
CA ILE A 625 0.58 -20.96 -5.04
C ILE A 625 0.00 -19.52 -5.15
N PRO A 626 -0.80 -19.02 -4.20
CA PRO A 626 -1.23 -17.63 -4.19
C PRO A 626 -0.04 -16.67 -4.16
N ARG A 627 -0.17 -15.53 -4.84
CA ARG A 627 0.90 -14.54 -4.99
C ARG A 627 1.53 -14.08 -3.67
N TYR A 628 0.72 -13.93 -2.61
CA TYR A 628 1.21 -13.47 -1.31
C TYR A 628 1.86 -14.58 -0.47
N PHE A 629 1.76 -15.84 -0.92
CA PHE A 629 2.34 -16.99 -0.24
C PHE A 629 3.46 -17.66 -1.05
N GLU A 630 3.76 -17.15 -2.25
CA GLU A 630 4.86 -17.64 -3.08
C GLU A 630 6.15 -16.83 -2.88
N ASN A 631 7.26 -17.40 -3.35
CA ASN A 631 8.60 -16.85 -3.24
C ASN A 631 9.47 -17.39 -4.39
N TYR A 632 8.91 -17.37 -5.60
CA TYR A 632 9.61 -17.81 -6.80
C TYR A 632 10.85 -16.93 -7.05
N GLY A 633 11.89 -17.53 -7.64
CA GLY A 633 13.21 -16.93 -7.79
C GLY A 633 14.16 -17.12 -6.61
N ASP A 634 13.68 -17.65 -5.48
CA ASP A 634 14.52 -18.08 -4.36
C ASP A 634 14.77 -19.60 -4.44
N GLU A 635 16.04 -19.99 -4.61
CA GLU A 635 16.43 -21.39 -4.81
C GLU A 635 15.98 -22.30 -3.65
N ASP A 636 16.04 -21.82 -2.41
CA ASP A 636 15.66 -22.62 -1.25
C ASP A 636 14.15 -22.87 -1.19
N SER A 637 13.34 -21.87 -1.52
CA SER A 637 11.89 -21.97 -1.62
C SER A 637 11.47 -22.93 -2.73
N GLU A 638 12.05 -22.78 -3.93
CA GLU A 638 11.72 -23.61 -5.09
C GLU A 638 12.13 -25.08 -4.93
N ASN A 639 13.19 -25.34 -4.17
CA ASN A 639 13.64 -26.70 -3.85
C ASN A 639 12.99 -27.27 -2.57
N PHE A 640 11.98 -26.59 -2.03
CA PHE A 640 11.25 -26.99 -0.83
C PHE A 640 12.17 -27.29 0.37
N LYS A 641 13.25 -26.51 0.51
CA LYS A 641 14.20 -26.62 1.63
C LYS A 641 13.61 -25.98 2.88
N PHE A 642 13.98 -26.51 4.05
CA PHE A 642 13.54 -25.93 5.31
C PHE A 642 14.13 -24.52 5.48
N PRO A 643 13.31 -23.49 5.78
CA PRO A 643 13.78 -22.11 5.90
C PRO A 643 14.83 -21.97 7.01
N ALA A 644 15.96 -21.35 6.68
CA ALA A 644 17.00 -20.97 7.63
C ALA A 644 17.44 -19.52 7.38
N LEU A 645 17.86 -18.83 8.45
CA LEU A 645 18.61 -17.58 8.32
C LEU A 645 20.03 -17.91 7.83
N ARG A 646 20.65 -16.97 7.14
CA ARG A 646 22.08 -17.03 6.82
C ARG A 646 22.94 -17.27 8.07
N GLU A 647 24.03 -18.03 7.91
CA GLU A 647 24.96 -18.33 9.01
C GLU A 647 25.63 -17.08 9.59
N ASP A 648 25.90 -16.08 8.73
CA ASP A 648 26.51 -14.80 9.09
C ASP A 648 25.50 -13.74 9.54
N PHE A 649 24.22 -14.10 9.74
CA PHE A 649 23.13 -13.16 10.04
C PHE A 649 23.47 -12.20 11.19
N ASN A 650 24.03 -12.69 12.29
CA ASN A 650 24.36 -11.87 13.45
C ASN A 650 25.45 -10.81 13.16
N SER A 651 26.30 -11.05 12.17
CA SER A 651 27.38 -10.16 11.73
C SER A 651 27.00 -9.21 10.59
N LEU A 652 25.81 -9.33 10.00
CA LEU A 652 25.36 -8.46 8.92
C LEU A 652 25.07 -7.02 9.43
N PRO A 653 25.23 -5.99 8.57
CA PRO A 653 24.67 -4.65 8.77
C PRO A 653 23.15 -4.68 9.03
N ASP A 654 22.60 -3.69 9.73
CA ASP A 654 21.19 -3.71 10.15
C ASP A 654 20.19 -3.71 8.98
N ASP A 655 20.51 -3.01 7.89
CA ASP A 655 19.74 -3.00 6.65
C ASP A 655 19.77 -4.36 5.96
N GLU A 656 20.92 -5.03 5.91
CA GLU A 656 21.04 -6.38 5.39
C GLU A 656 20.35 -7.41 6.30
N LYS A 657 20.35 -7.21 7.61
CA LYS A 657 19.59 -8.03 8.57
C LYS A 657 18.10 -7.91 8.34
N GLU A 658 17.59 -6.71 8.12
CA GLU A 658 16.16 -6.48 7.86
C GLU A 658 15.72 -7.19 6.56
N LEU A 659 16.53 -7.07 5.49
CA LEU A 659 16.30 -7.77 4.22
C LEU A 659 16.34 -9.29 4.38
N GLU A 660 17.34 -9.83 5.10
CA GLU A 660 17.45 -11.27 5.35
C GLU A 660 16.30 -11.79 6.24
N GLN A 661 15.86 -11.02 7.23
CA GLN A 661 14.68 -11.37 8.03
C GLN A 661 13.40 -11.41 7.19
N GLU A 662 13.22 -10.47 6.28
CA GLU A 662 12.08 -10.47 5.36
C GLU A 662 12.13 -11.66 4.40
N MET A 663 13.29 -11.92 3.80
CA MET A 663 13.50 -13.10 2.95
C MET A 663 13.22 -14.40 3.72
N TYR A 664 13.70 -14.50 4.96
CA TYR A 664 13.42 -15.64 5.84
C TYR A 664 11.92 -15.82 6.10
N ARG A 665 11.17 -14.74 6.35
CA ARG A 665 9.71 -14.79 6.49
C ARG A 665 9.05 -15.29 5.21
N ARG A 666 9.45 -14.79 4.03
CA ARG A 666 8.90 -15.25 2.73
C ARG A 666 9.17 -16.73 2.46
N ARG A 667 10.39 -17.21 2.74
CA ARG A 667 10.75 -18.64 2.69
C ARG A 667 9.86 -19.47 3.61
N GLN A 668 9.60 -19.00 4.83
CA GLN A 668 8.68 -19.66 5.77
C GLN A 668 7.26 -19.77 5.23
N THR A 669 6.70 -18.66 4.74
CA THR A 669 5.34 -18.63 4.17
C THR A 669 5.20 -19.63 3.03
N HIS A 670 6.14 -19.62 2.08
CA HIS A 670 6.17 -20.55 0.95
C HIS A 670 6.27 -22.00 1.41
N TYR A 671 7.24 -22.29 2.30
CA TYR A 671 7.47 -23.63 2.81
C TYR A 671 6.24 -24.20 3.53
N TYR A 672 5.61 -23.42 4.41
CA TYR A 672 4.43 -23.89 5.13
C TYR A 672 3.23 -24.08 4.21
N TYR A 673 3.02 -23.16 3.26
CA TYR A 673 1.98 -23.35 2.26
C TYR A 673 2.17 -24.67 1.50
N LEU A 674 3.37 -24.93 0.96
CA LEU A 674 3.65 -26.20 0.27
C LEU A 674 3.47 -27.42 1.18
N GLY A 675 4.00 -27.36 2.41
CA GLY A 675 3.94 -28.44 3.37
C GLY A 675 2.52 -28.81 3.76
N PHE A 676 1.69 -27.82 4.11
CA PHE A 676 0.30 -28.05 4.44
C PHE A 676 -0.51 -28.47 3.21
N THR A 677 -0.26 -27.91 2.03
CA THR A 677 -0.97 -28.31 0.80
C THR A 677 -0.64 -29.75 0.43
N SER A 678 0.61 -30.20 0.63
CA SER A 678 0.99 -31.61 0.44
C SER A 678 0.22 -32.57 1.36
N ARG A 679 -0.20 -32.09 2.53
CA ARG A 679 -0.95 -32.86 3.54
C ARG A 679 -2.47 -32.81 3.32
N TYR A 680 -3.02 -31.63 3.04
CA TYR A 680 -4.47 -31.39 2.97
C TYR A 680 -5.05 -31.44 1.56
N ASN A 681 -4.23 -31.25 0.53
CA ASN A 681 -4.67 -31.21 -0.87
C ASN A 681 -3.61 -31.77 -1.82
N LEU A 682 -3.40 -33.09 -1.75
CA LEU A 682 -2.34 -33.78 -2.50
C LEU A 682 -2.47 -33.63 -4.02
N ASN A 683 -3.71 -33.54 -4.55
CA ASN A 683 -3.95 -33.36 -5.97
C ASN A 683 -3.50 -31.96 -6.44
N HIS A 684 -3.80 -30.91 -5.68
CA HIS A 684 -3.29 -29.57 -5.94
C HIS A 684 -1.76 -29.54 -5.84
N PHE A 685 -1.17 -30.09 -4.78
CA PHE A 685 0.28 -30.17 -4.59
C PHE A 685 1.01 -30.83 -5.76
N ARG A 686 0.54 -32.00 -6.21
CA ARG A 686 1.14 -32.71 -7.35
C ARG A 686 1.00 -31.93 -8.65
N THR A 687 -0.11 -31.23 -8.84
CA THR A 687 -0.39 -30.50 -10.07
C THR A 687 0.50 -29.26 -10.17
N MET A 688 0.58 -28.46 -9.11
CA MET A 688 1.42 -27.25 -9.08
C MET A 688 2.91 -27.55 -9.16
N GLY A 689 3.36 -28.69 -8.61
CA GLY A 689 4.76 -29.14 -8.71
C GLY A 689 5.13 -29.80 -10.06
N SER A 690 4.19 -29.92 -11.01
CA SER A 690 4.44 -30.55 -12.31
C SER A 690 4.67 -29.52 -13.41
N TYR A 691 5.70 -29.75 -14.24
CA TYR A 691 5.96 -28.88 -15.39
C TYR A 691 4.76 -28.82 -16.36
N SER A 692 4.05 -29.93 -16.57
CA SER A 692 2.87 -29.96 -17.45
C SER A 692 1.66 -29.22 -16.86
N GLY A 693 1.48 -29.22 -15.54
CA GLY A 693 0.48 -28.40 -14.85
C GLY A 693 0.79 -26.91 -15.02
N MET A 694 2.02 -26.51 -14.70
CA MET A 694 2.49 -25.12 -14.86
C MET A 694 2.32 -24.62 -16.29
N MET A 695 2.70 -25.40 -17.30
CA MET A 695 2.54 -25.00 -18.71
C MET A 695 1.08 -24.82 -19.14
N ARG A 696 0.15 -25.67 -18.66
CA ARG A 696 -1.27 -25.54 -18.99
C ARG A 696 -1.90 -24.31 -18.33
N SER A 697 -1.63 -24.09 -17.04
CA SER A 697 -2.09 -22.90 -16.31
C SER A 697 -1.53 -21.62 -16.94
N ARG A 698 -0.22 -21.60 -17.24
CA ARG A 698 0.41 -20.47 -17.94
C ARG A 698 -0.21 -20.21 -19.30
N LEU A 699 -0.51 -21.25 -20.09
CA LEU A 699 -1.14 -21.07 -21.40
C LEU A 699 -2.53 -20.43 -21.28
N TYR A 700 -3.34 -20.85 -20.30
CA TYR A 700 -4.63 -20.22 -20.01
C TYR A 700 -4.47 -18.73 -19.70
N ASP A 701 -3.51 -18.39 -18.83
CA ASP A 701 -3.26 -17.01 -18.41
C ASP A 701 -2.80 -16.14 -19.58
N VAL A 702 -1.87 -16.62 -20.43
CA VAL A 702 -1.30 -15.81 -21.54
C VAL A 702 -2.27 -15.64 -22.71
N VAL A 703 -3.14 -16.62 -22.98
CA VAL A 703 -4.20 -16.49 -24.01
C VAL A 703 -5.25 -15.48 -23.60
N ASN A 704 -5.57 -15.39 -22.31
CA ASN A 704 -6.58 -14.46 -21.82
C ASN A 704 -6.13 -12.99 -21.90
N ARG A 705 -4.82 -12.71 -22.07
CA ARG A 705 -4.30 -11.34 -22.08
C ARG A 705 -4.87 -10.54 -23.27
N PRO A 706 -5.33 -9.29 -23.03
CA PRO A 706 -5.90 -8.46 -24.09
C PRO A 706 -4.83 -8.02 -25.10
N TRP A 707 -5.28 -7.65 -26.30
CA TRP A 707 -4.40 -7.04 -27.31
C TRP A 707 -3.87 -5.68 -26.89
N GLU A 708 -2.61 -5.67 -26.48
CA GLU A 708 -1.92 -4.46 -26.00
C GLU A 708 -0.74 -4.05 -26.89
N GLY A 709 -0.71 -4.52 -28.14
CA GLY A 709 0.42 -4.29 -29.05
C GLY A 709 1.61 -5.21 -28.78
N ASP A 710 1.40 -6.31 -28.06
CA ASP A 710 2.37 -7.37 -27.81
C ASP A 710 1.75 -8.73 -28.14
N ASN A 711 2.58 -9.66 -28.62
CA ASN A 711 2.19 -11.03 -28.99
C ASN A 711 3.27 -12.08 -28.65
N THR A 712 4.40 -11.65 -28.07
CA THR A 712 5.58 -12.50 -27.91
C THR A 712 5.33 -13.62 -26.90
N THR A 713 4.69 -13.30 -25.76
CA THR A 713 4.55 -14.26 -24.66
C THR A 713 3.70 -15.48 -25.06
N LEU A 714 2.62 -15.29 -25.85
CA LEU A 714 1.79 -16.40 -26.31
C LEU A 714 2.58 -17.32 -27.25
N LYS A 715 3.24 -16.75 -28.26
CA LYS A 715 4.07 -17.51 -29.21
C LYS A 715 5.22 -18.23 -28.50
N ALA A 716 5.91 -17.56 -27.58
CA ALA A 716 6.98 -18.16 -26.79
C ALA A 716 6.49 -19.34 -25.94
N THR A 717 5.29 -19.23 -25.35
CA THR A 717 4.67 -20.32 -24.58
C THR A 717 4.35 -21.52 -25.48
N LEU A 718 3.76 -21.30 -26.66
CA LEU A 718 3.51 -22.36 -27.65
C LEU A 718 4.81 -23.05 -28.11
N ILE A 719 5.86 -22.27 -28.41
CA ILE A 719 7.19 -22.80 -28.74
C ILE A 719 7.76 -23.64 -27.58
N GLN A 720 7.70 -23.15 -26.34
CA GLN A 720 8.21 -23.87 -25.16
C GLN A 720 7.47 -25.20 -24.93
N MET A 721 6.18 -25.27 -25.23
CA MET A 721 5.42 -26.53 -25.16
C MET A 721 5.95 -27.59 -26.12
N SER A 722 6.46 -27.20 -27.29
CA SER A 722 7.04 -28.15 -28.26
C SER A 722 8.21 -28.94 -27.68
N SER A 723 8.98 -28.34 -26.77
CA SER A 723 10.16 -28.96 -26.14
C SER A 723 9.80 -30.08 -25.15
N TYR A 724 8.56 -30.13 -24.68
CA TYR A 724 8.07 -31.14 -23.74
C TYR A 724 6.66 -31.65 -24.09
N TRP A 725 6.38 -31.78 -25.39
CA TRP A 725 5.05 -32.17 -25.87
C TRP A 725 4.51 -33.48 -25.26
N PRO A 726 5.28 -34.59 -25.16
CA PRO A 726 4.76 -35.85 -24.63
C PRO A 726 4.23 -35.77 -23.19
N GLY A 727 4.76 -34.86 -22.38
CA GLY A 727 4.30 -34.65 -21.00
C GLY A 727 3.07 -33.73 -20.88
N ILE A 728 2.79 -32.93 -21.90
CA ILE A 728 1.69 -31.95 -21.92
C ILE A 728 0.49 -32.48 -22.71
N ALA A 729 0.74 -33.23 -23.77
CA ALA A 729 -0.28 -33.75 -24.66
C ALA A 729 -1.31 -34.64 -23.95
N ALA A 730 -2.56 -34.53 -24.40
CA ALA A 730 -3.63 -35.46 -24.09
C ALA A 730 -3.22 -36.89 -24.47
N ALA A 731 -3.81 -37.91 -23.83
CA ALA A 731 -3.39 -39.30 -23.98
C ALA A 731 -3.34 -39.79 -25.44
N ASN A 732 -4.26 -39.33 -26.29
CA ASN A 732 -4.31 -39.68 -27.72
C ASN A 732 -3.25 -38.98 -28.59
N MET A 733 -2.52 -38.00 -28.05
CA MET A 733 -1.53 -37.18 -28.76
C MET A 733 -0.11 -37.30 -28.17
N LYS A 734 0.10 -38.15 -27.16
CA LYS A 734 1.42 -38.27 -26.49
C LYS A 734 2.53 -38.76 -27.41
N ASP A 735 2.21 -39.65 -28.34
CA ASP A 735 3.16 -40.25 -29.27
C ASP A 735 3.18 -39.54 -30.65
N THR A 736 2.49 -38.40 -30.77
CA THR A 736 2.46 -37.62 -32.01
C THR A 736 3.48 -36.49 -31.98
N GLN A 737 3.85 -35.98 -33.15
CA GLN A 737 4.62 -34.74 -33.23
C GLN A 737 3.76 -33.56 -32.78
N TYR A 738 4.42 -32.54 -32.24
CA TYR A 738 3.76 -31.28 -31.89
C TYR A 738 3.03 -30.71 -33.13
N PRO A 739 1.75 -30.28 -33.02
CA PRO A 739 0.94 -29.89 -34.18
C PRO A 739 1.48 -28.68 -34.95
N LEU A 740 2.19 -27.78 -34.28
CA LEU A 740 2.70 -26.54 -34.87
C LEU A 740 4.15 -26.70 -35.34
N LYS A 741 4.49 -25.99 -36.42
CA LYS A 741 5.84 -25.98 -36.99
C LYS A 741 6.35 -24.54 -37.07
N TYR A 742 7.41 -24.27 -36.33
CA TYR A 742 8.14 -23.02 -36.38
C TYR A 742 9.52 -23.26 -36.98
N THR A 743 10.01 -22.31 -37.79
CA THR A 743 11.38 -22.38 -38.30
C THR A 743 12.39 -22.14 -37.16
N PRO A 744 13.63 -22.67 -37.23
CA PRO A 744 14.66 -22.40 -36.23
C PRO A 744 14.91 -20.91 -36.00
N GLU A 745 14.82 -20.11 -37.07
CA GLU A 745 14.94 -18.66 -37.04
C GLU A 745 13.80 -18.01 -36.24
N GLU A 746 12.55 -18.42 -36.49
CA GLU A 746 11.39 -17.92 -35.74
C GLU A 746 11.46 -18.28 -34.26
N VAL A 747 11.89 -19.50 -33.95
CA VAL A 747 12.08 -19.95 -32.56
C VAL A 747 13.11 -19.08 -31.86
N LYS A 748 14.28 -18.90 -32.47
CA LYS A 748 15.36 -18.10 -31.90
C LYS A 748 14.94 -16.64 -31.71
N GLN A 749 14.31 -16.03 -32.70
CA GLN A 749 13.83 -14.64 -32.62
C GLN A 749 12.80 -14.46 -31.51
N CYS A 750 11.79 -15.34 -31.44
CA CYS A 750 10.74 -15.24 -30.45
C CYS A 750 11.26 -15.44 -29.02
N LEU A 751 12.15 -16.41 -28.80
CA LEU A 751 12.71 -16.67 -27.46
C LEU A 751 13.69 -15.57 -27.00
N ASN A 752 14.46 -14.98 -27.93
CA ASN A 752 15.29 -13.81 -27.61
C ASN A 752 14.41 -12.62 -27.20
N LEU A 753 13.34 -12.35 -27.96
CA LEU A 753 12.40 -11.26 -27.67
C LEU A 753 11.69 -11.47 -26.31
N ASP A 754 11.28 -12.71 -25.99
CA ASP A 754 10.69 -13.07 -24.69
C ASP A 754 11.68 -12.84 -23.53
N ALA A 755 12.96 -13.15 -23.73
CA ALA A 755 14.01 -12.89 -22.73
C ALA A 755 14.26 -11.39 -22.53
N GLU A 756 14.27 -10.60 -23.60
CA GLU A 756 14.38 -9.14 -23.54
C GLU A 756 13.16 -8.51 -22.84
N GLN A 757 11.94 -8.98 -23.13
CA GLN A 757 10.73 -8.56 -22.43
C GLN A 757 10.77 -8.86 -20.93
N LYS A 758 11.23 -10.06 -20.52
CA LYS A 758 11.40 -10.41 -19.10
C LYS A 758 12.40 -9.49 -18.40
N THR A 759 13.48 -9.14 -19.10
CA THR A 759 14.47 -8.17 -18.60
C THR A 759 13.83 -6.79 -18.41
N ALA A 760 13.08 -6.31 -19.41
CA ALA A 760 12.36 -5.04 -19.33
C ALA A 760 11.29 -5.04 -18.22
N ASN A 761 10.58 -6.15 -18.00
CA ASN A 761 9.63 -6.29 -16.89
C ASN A 761 10.31 -6.20 -15.53
N THR A 762 11.47 -6.83 -15.38
CA THR A 762 12.25 -6.75 -14.13
C THR A 762 12.69 -5.31 -13.87
N GLN A 763 13.19 -4.62 -14.90
CA GLN A 763 13.55 -3.20 -14.80
C GLN A 763 12.35 -2.33 -14.43
N MET A 764 11.20 -2.55 -15.07
CA MET A 764 9.98 -1.79 -14.77
C MET A 764 9.46 -2.07 -13.37
N GLN A 765 9.54 -3.32 -12.91
CA GLN A 765 9.14 -3.68 -11.54
C GLN A 765 10.06 -2.98 -10.53
N ASN A 766 11.37 -3.00 -10.74
CA ASN A 766 12.31 -2.28 -9.88
C ASN A 766 12.01 -0.77 -9.83
N LEU A 767 11.63 -0.15 -10.96
CA LEU A 767 11.20 1.25 -11.00
C LEU A 767 9.90 1.46 -10.20
N ARG A 768 8.91 0.59 -10.38
CA ARG A 768 7.64 0.63 -9.64
C ARG A 768 7.85 0.48 -8.13
N ASP A 769 8.70 -0.46 -7.72
CA ASP A 769 9.06 -0.70 -6.32
C ASP A 769 9.80 0.49 -5.71
N ALA A 770 10.74 1.09 -6.45
CA ALA A 770 11.44 2.31 -6.02
C ALA A 770 10.49 3.50 -5.85
N ILE A 771 9.44 3.57 -6.67
CA ILE A 771 8.41 4.62 -6.58
C ILE A 771 7.38 4.29 -5.50
N GLY A 772 7.09 3.02 -5.24
CA GLY A 772 6.04 2.56 -4.32
C GLY A 772 4.65 2.50 -4.98
N ILE A 773 4.58 2.15 -6.26
CA ILE A 773 3.34 2.01 -7.03
C ILE A 773 3.17 0.58 -7.55
N ASN A 774 1.93 0.16 -7.80
CA ASN A 774 1.68 -1.12 -8.47
C ASN A 774 1.75 -1.02 -10.01
N VAL A 775 1.44 -2.10 -10.72
CA VAL A 775 1.49 -2.16 -12.20
C VAL A 775 0.58 -1.13 -12.89
N ASP A 776 -0.53 -0.77 -12.24
CA ASP A 776 -1.49 0.22 -12.73
C ASP A 776 -1.16 1.65 -12.28
N GLY A 777 -0.03 1.83 -11.59
CA GLY A 777 0.35 3.10 -10.97
C GLY A 777 -0.36 3.39 -9.65
N TRP A 778 -1.24 2.50 -9.19
CA TRP A 778 -2.04 2.74 -7.98
C TRP A 778 -1.17 2.76 -6.72
N VAL A 779 -1.56 3.65 -5.82
CA VAL A 779 -0.99 3.86 -4.48
C VAL A 779 -2.13 4.32 -3.55
N PRO A 780 -2.10 3.97 -2.25
CA PRO A 780 -3.04 4.53 -1.28
C PRO A 780 -2.98 6.07 -1.26
N SER A 781 -4.12 6.73 -1.01
CA SER A 781 -4.21 8.19 -1.04
C SER A 781 -3.23 8.90 -0.10
N GLU A 782 -2.94 8.28 1.04
CA GLU A 782 -1.96 8.74 2.03
C GLU A 782 -0.51 8.63 1.58
N MET A 783 -0.20 7.74 0.63
CA MET A 783 1.14 7.52 0.08
C MET A 783 1.34 8.18 -1.28
N TYR A 784 0.30 8.81 -1.84
CA TYR A 784 0.33 9.48 -3.15
C TYR A 784 1.48 10.49 -3.26
N GLU A 785 1.60 11.36 -2.27
CA GLU A 785 2.55 12.47 -2.30
C GLU A 785 3.99 11.96 -2.30
N GLU A 786 4.26 10.95 -1.47
CA GLU A 786 5.56 10.29 -1.41
C GLU A 786 5.88 9.56 -2.73
N ALA A 787 4.90 8.86 -3.32
CA ALA A 787 5.09 8.17 -4.60
C ALA A 787 5.31 9.16 -5.77
N ALA A 788 4.57 10.27 -5.82
CA ALA A 788 4.74 11.31 -6.85
C ALA A 788 6.13 11.95 -6.78
N GLU A 789 6.62 12.22 -5.57
CA GLU A 789 7.95 12.77 -5.35
C GLU A 789 9.06 11.77 -5.71
N ARG A 790 8.93 10.51 -5.28
CA ARG A 790 9.84 9.43 -5.68
C ARG A 790 9.88 9.29 -7.20
N MET A 791 8.73 9.34 -7.87
CA MET A 791 8.64 9.29 -9.33
C MET A 791 9.38 10.46 -10.01
N ALA A 792 9.17 11.69 -9.52
CA ALA A 792 9.87 12.86 -10.04
C ALA A 792 11.38 12.76 -9.83
N HIS A 793 11.81 12.26 -8.66
CA HIS A 793 13.21 12.05 -8.34
C HIS A 793 13.86 10.98 -9.21
N VAL A 794 13.22 9.82 -9.38
CA VAL A 794 13.72 8.75 -10.26
C VAL A 794 13.86 9.28 -11.69
N LYS A 795 12.89 10.05 -12.18
CA LYS A 795 12.99 10.69 -13.51
C LYS A 795 14.18 11.65 -13.60
N ALA A 796 14.38 12.51 -12.59
CA ALA A 796 15.48 13.47 -12.55
C ALA A 796 16.85 12.77 -12.49
N HIS A 797 17.00 11.75 -11.64
CA HIS A 797 18.22 10.96 -11.53
C HIS A 797 18.53 10.23 -12.85
N MET A 798 17.53 9.63 -13.50
CA MET A 798 17.71 9.01 -14.81
C MET A 798 18.17 10.01 -15.87
N LEU A 799 17.67 11.26 -15.84
CA LEU A 799 18.14 12.32 -16.74
C LEU A 799 19.58 12.76 -16.44
N GLU A 800 20.00 12.74 -15.17
CA GLU A 800 21.35 13.11 -14.75
C GLU A 800 22.40 12.08 -15.19
N ILE A 801 22.09 10.79 -15.06
CA ILE A 801 22.99 9.69 -15.43
C ILE A 801 22.92 9.32 -16.93
N ALA A 802 22.05 9.97 -17.71
CA ALA A 802 21.92 9.72 -19.14
C ALA A 802 23.23 10.06 -19.87
N GLU A 803 23.86 9.05 -20.48
CA GLU A 803 25.18 9.18 -21.12
C GLU A 803 25.12 9.89 -22.48
N THR A 804 23.96 9.88 -23.15
CA THR A 804 23.76 10.47 -24.48
C THR A 804 22.56 11.41 -24.53
N GLU A 805 22.57 12.36 -25.47
CA GLU A 805 21.43 13.25 -25.71
C GLU A 805 20.17 12.45 -26.13
N GLN A 806 20.37 11.35 -26.86
CA GLN A 806 19.29 10.44 -27.24
C GLN A 806 18.65 9.76 -26.02
N ASP A 807 19.43 9.40 -25.01
CA ASP A 807 18.92 8.84 -23.76
C ASP A 807 18.10 9.86 -22.97
N ARG A 808 18.56 11.12 -22.93
CA ARG A 808 17.81 12.23 -22.31
C ARG A 808 16.48 12.48 -23.02
N GLU A 809 16.49 12.56 -24.35
CA GLU A 809 15.27 12.72 -25.15
C GLU A 809 14.30 11.56 -24.92
N ASP A 810 14.80 10.32 -24.88
CA ASP A 810 13.98 9.14 -24.63
C ASP A 810 13.36 9.16 -23.23
N ILE A 811 14.09 9.55 -22.18
CA ILE A 811 13.52 9.68 -20.82
C ILE A 811 12.46 10.78 -20.76
N LEU A 812 12.67 11.90 -21.45
CA LEU A 812 11.71 13.01 -21.47
C LEU A 812 10.43 12.65 -22.23
N GLN A 813 10.55 12.06 -23.41
CA GLN A 813 9.42 11.78 -24.31
C GLN A 813 8.74 10.44 -24.02
N LYS A 814 9.45 9.47 -23.46
CA LYS A 814 8.99 8.07 -23.31
C LYS A 814 8.98 7.64 -21.83
N TRP A 815 8.86 8.59 -20.91
CA TRP A 815 8.71 8.29 -19.48
C TRP A 815 7.55 7.32 -19.26
N PRO A 816 7.76 6.16 -18.62
CA PRO A 816 6.75 5.11 -18.58
C PRO A 816 5.51 5.47 -17.73
N PHE A 817 5.63 6.45 -16.83
CA PHE A 817 4.56 6.84 -15.90
C PHE A 817 3.92 8.18 -16.26
N GLN A 818 3.78 8.50 -17.55
CA GLN A 818 3.05 9.68 -18.03
C GLN A 818 1.68 9.31 -18.61
N ASP A 819 0.76 10.29 -18.64
CA ASP A 819 -0.52 10.16 -19.34
C ASP A 819 -0.29 9.72 -20.78
N HIS A 820 -1.13 8.79 -21.25
CA HIS A 820 -0.99 8.22 -22.58
C HIS A 820 -2.35 7.88 -23.18
N GLU A 821 -2.42 7.95 -24.50
CA GLU A 821 -3.64 7.60 -25.21
C GLU A 821 -4.02 6.13 -24.97
N GLU A 822 -5.11 5.93 -24.25
CA GLU A 822 -5.76 4.62 -24.11
C GLU A 822 -6.78 4.50 -25.23
N ILE A 823 -6.39 3.82 -26.30
CA ILE A 823 -7.27 3.48 -27.40
C ILE A 823 -8.09 2.25 -26.96
N ASP A 824 -9.42 2.43 -26.89
CA ASP A 824 -10.39 1.36 -26.61
C ASP A 824 -10.52 0.33 -27.75
#